data_AF-A0A812UKR0-F1
#
_entry.id   AF-A0A812UKR0-F1
#
_cell.length_a   1.000
_cell.length_b   1.000
_cell.length_c   1.000
_cell.angle_alpha   90.00
_cell.angle_beta   90.00
_cell.angle_gamma   90.00
#
_symmetry.space_group_name_H-M   'P 1'
#
loop_
_entity.id
_entity.type
_entity.pdbx_description
1 polymer ?
#
loop_
_entity_poly.entity_id
_entity_poly.type
_entity_poly.pdbx_seq_one_letter_code
_entity_poly.pdbx_strand_id
1 'polypeptide(L)'
;MAEPDDPLVVNVVGRHKERENQDLQGEYHMIGMVHGRPAYRKPGTRTVIRYWPVADRWLIDREGVQESDICNAYAEQGGARHPAVEELVWRVWESQHRQHIRDPEFLVTAAPGTIQVLGRAAGKENWALNGEYKLIGLHQGKVAYQKAGKFKHAIRYWRVGDRWLIDLEGLRDVDICNAYADAQSTSYPGEIRLQWHIWDSTRQRHILDSSLCTLVTPSVIEVVGRESPKENTAMNGSYHLVGLHAGQPAYMKADGSGHAIRYWPREERWLIDLDGLRDTEICNAYAEAGGTGAHMHPGHLNLVWHVWETSRGRHLTDPAVRSFVAPHFVRISGRDPYKENSTINGDYELVKIVEGKPAYKKADNDHVIRFWPAEERWIIDLEAGFHGGDVANSFADAKGAENPGNSELLWYVWETSRGRHVPDEDVIADAVWLPPVDWSKVPGVSDCPNLVCNFPIVFEIRDACTCSSRIPMAVTSFFPFVQLDLTLELKCAGHWAAMLGEANATVSESADEAAKPKGISMDAPKIAILCIFAGAMLSWILATIKWAADGSLPARLAVWGLLPEAFAAISVRAVAALLRLKSGSTPVLALKSCVSDGNAGELAEALREHGKRAELVALELPYNHELSEAGVQQLVAAVVEAEVALEDLDLSFNAQLGDAAVRVVKPLLTLQGRLSTLRLVDCGLGHDGLALLAKEATRLRLNVLHLSANKLTGLGDILAEVMEAPVLEDLALVHCGLLLEDLTSIAEQLPYTSLKSIQLASNSIDSSGLKVLAENLPKSSLDEIGLEQNLLKSEDLSCLGTAWAKRPFSRLRLGGNSVKQEEVANFIKTLRLLQA
;
A
#
# COMPACT_ATOMS: atom_id res chain seq x y z
N MET A 1 -27.60 3.71 11.46
CA MET A 1 -26.24 3.21 11.13
C MET A 1 -25.49 4.36 10.50
N ALA A 2 -24.16 4.44 10.67
CA ALA A 2 -23.35 5.39 9.91
C ALA A 2 -23.47 5.07 8.41
N GLU A 3 -23.65 6.10 7.58
CA GLU A 3 -23.59 5.90 6.13
C GLU A 3 -22.10 5.90 5.70
N PRO A 4 -21.76 5.36 4.52
CA PRO A 4 -20.37 5.11 4.11
C PRO A 4 -19.45 6.34 4.12
N ASP A 5 -20.00 7.55 4.01
CA ASP A 5 -19.22 8.79 3.87
C ASP A 5 -18.97 9.54 5.20
N ASP A 6 -19.47 9.04 6.34
CA ASP A 6 -19.20 9.69 7.64
C ASP A 6 -17.78 9.36 8.13
N PRO A 7 -16.88 10.36 8.34
CA PRO A 7 -15.54 10.08 8.81
C PRO A 7 -15.60 9.50 10.22
N LEU A 8 -14.83 8.43 10.48
CA LEU A 8 -14.75 7.79 11.81
C LEU A 8 -13.92 8.62 12.80
N VAL A 9 -12.99 9.42 12.28
CA VAL A 9 -12.08 10.27 13.04
C VAL A 9 -12.07 11.65 12.41
N VAL A 10 -12.12 12.69 13.23
CA VAL A 10 -12.02 14.09 12.81
C VAL A 10 -11.00 14.82 13.68
N ASN A 11 -10.32 15.81 13.12
CA ASN A 11 -9.31 16.61 13.80
C ASN A 11 -9.77 18.05 13.92
N VAL A 12 -9.62 18.62 15.13
CA VAL A 12 -9.86 20.03 15.43
C VAL A 12 -8.52 20.73 15.55
N VAL A 13 -8.25 21.74 14.73
CA VAL A 13 -6.93 22.41 14.65
C VAL A 13 -7.05 23.91 14.38
N GLY A 14 -5.90 24.59 14.43
CA GLY A 14 -5.73 25.97 13.99
C GLY A 14 -6.05 27.05 15.02
N ARG A 15 -6.19 26.69 16.31
CA ARG A 15 -6.28 27.67 17.40
C ARG A 15 -4.92 27.90 18.05
N HIS A 16 -4.50 29.16 18.16
CA HIS A 16 -3.21 29.51 18.78
C HIS A 16 -3.15 29.11 20.26
N LYS A 17 -1.98 28.65 20.74
CA LYS A 17 -1.81 28.10 22.09
C LYS A 17 -2.14 29.05 23.24
N GLU A 18 -1.96 30.34 23.01
CA GLU A 18 -2.21 31.38 24.00
C GLU A 18 -3.68 31.85 24.06
N ARG A 19 -4.53 31.41 23.12
CA ARG A 19 -5.95 31.77 23.09
C ARG A 19 -6.76 30.83 23.98
N GLU A 20 -7.79 31.36 24.64
CA GLU A 20 -8.74 30.52 25.40
C GLU A 20 -9.39 29.46 24.51
N ASN A 21 -9.84 28.33 25.03
CA ASN A 21 -10.42 27.23 24.24
C ASN A 21 -9.43 26.53 23.27
N GLN A 22 -8.11 26.71 23.44
CA GLN A 22 -7.10 25.96 22.67
C GLN A 22 -7.13 24.45 22.92
N ASP A 23 -7.63 24.02 24.08
CA ASP A 23 -7.80 22.63 24.52
C ASP A 23 -8.87 21.87 23.72
N LEU A 24 -9.73 22.58 22.96
CA LEU A 24 -10.68 21.96 22.05
C LEU A 24 -9.97 21.27 20.87
N GLN A 25 -8.72 21.62 20.59
CA GLN A 25 -7.95 21.01 19.52
C GLN A 25 -7.56 19.57 19.83
N GLY A 26 -7.38 18.78 18.78
CA GLY A 26 -6.99 17.37 18.86
C GLY A 26 -7.88 16.47 18.01
N GLU A 27 -7.65 15.18 18.15
CA GLU A 27 -8.37 14.13 17.46
C GLU A 27 -9.68 13.79 18.19
N TYR A 28 -10.76 13.53 17.46
CA TYR A 28 -12.06 13.14 17.97
C TYR A 28 -12.55 11.88 17.24
N HIS A 29 -13.07 10.90 17.97
CA HIS A 29 -13.53 9.62 17.44
C HIS A 29 -15.05 9.58 17.42
N MET A 30 -15.62 9.01 16.36
CA MET A 30 -17.07 8.85 16.24
C MET A 30 -17.60 7.94 17.35
N ILE A 31 -18.55 8.43 18.13
CA ILE A 31 -19.20 7.69 19.23
C ILE A 31 -20.61 7.22 18.89
N GLY A 32 -21.15 7.62 17.74
CA GLY A 32 -22.47 7.20 17.26
C GLY A 32 -23.24 8.32 16.59
N MET A 33 -24.55 8.19 16.57
CA MET A 33 -25.47 9.14 15.94
C MET A 33 -26.28 9.90 17.00
N VAL A 34 -26.31 11.22 16.91
CA VAL A 34 -27.12 12.13 17.73
C VAL A 34 -27.96 12.99 16.80
N HIS A 35 -29.28 13.01 16.99
CA HIS A 35 -30.22 13.72 16.10
C HIS A 35 -30.06 13.35 14.61
N GLY A 36 -29.76 12.09 14.32
CA GLY A 36 -29.56 11.59 12.94
C GLY A 36 -28.25 12.03 12.27
N ARG A 37 -27.32 12.61 13.03
CA ARG A 37 -26.01 13.09 12.57
C ARG A 37 -24.87 12.48 13.38
N PRO A 38 -23.67 12.31 12.81
CA PRO A 38 -22.55 11.72 13.54
C PRO A 38 -22.10 12.63 14.70
N ALA A 39 -21.84 12.02 15.84
CA ALA A 39 -21.27 12.67 17.01
C ALA A 39 -19.88 12.11 17.31
N TYR A 40 -19.00 12.99 17.75
CA TYR A 40 -17.58 12.70 17.96
C TYR A 40 -17.16 13.05 19.37
N ARG A 41 -16.22 12.32 19.97
CA ARG A 41 -15.67 12.59 21.30
C ARG A 41 -14.15 12.65 21.26
N LYS A 42 -13.55 13.64 21.94
CA LYS A 42 -12.10 13.72 22.11
C LYS A 42 -11.63 12.70 23.15
N PRO A 43 -10.73 11.77 22.80
CA PRO A 43 -10.17 10.78 23.73
C PRO A 43 -9.58 11.45 24.99
N GLY A 44 -9.87 10.91 26.16
CA GLY A 44 -9.40 11.45 27.44
C GLY A 44 -10.27 12.57 28.02
N THR A 45 -11.36 12.95 27.36
CA THR A 45 -12.23 14.05 27.80
C THR A 45 -13.71 13.75 27.64
N ARG A 46 -14.57 14.62 28.20
CA ARG A 46 -16.01 14.65 27.90
C ARG A 46 -16.33 15.53 26.69
N THR A 47 -15.35 16.14 26.06
CA THR A 47 -15.57 17.08 24.96
C THR A 47 -16.11 16.35 23.74
N VAL A 48 -17.23 16.84 23.20
CA VAL A 48 -17.90 16.25 22.04
C VAL A 48 -18.18 17.26 20.95
N ILE A 49 -18.24 16.77 19.71
CA ILE A 49 -18.81 17.46 18.56
C ILE A 49 -20.17 16.83 18.27
N ARG A 50 -21.24 17.63 18.25
CA ARG A 50 -22.61 17.15 18.04
C ARG A 50 -23.44 18.11 17.20
N TYR A 51 -24.47 17.59 16.55
CA TYR A 51 -25.45 18.39 15.83
C TYR A 51 -26.57 18.88 16.76
N TRP A 52 -26.99 20.12 16.58
CA TRP A 52 -28.10 20.75 17.29
C TRP A 52 -29.21 21.15 16.31
N PRO A 53 -30.35 20.45 16.31
CA PRO A 53 -31.37 20.60 15.27
C PRO A 53 -32.16 21.91 15.35
N VAL A 54 -32.31 22.52 16.54
CA VAL A 54 -33.17 23.70 16.71
C VAL A 54 -32.63 24.93 15.98
N ALA A 55 -31.31 25.08 15.94
CA ALA A 55 -30.63 26.20 15.28
C ALA A 55 -29.85 25.78 14.03
N ASP A 56 -29.95 24.51 13.63
CA ASP A 56 -29.25 23.91 12.50
C ASP A 56 -27.71 24.11 12.54
N ARG A 57 -27.07 23.66 13.63
CA ARG A 57 -25.65 23.94 13.91
C ARG A 57 -24.88 22.71 14.38
N TRP A 58 -23.59 22.69 14.07
CA TRP A 58 -22.59 21.86 14.73
C TRP A 58 -22.06 22.57 15.98
N LEU A 59 -21.98 21.88 17.10
CA LEU A 59 -21.51 22.39 18.39
C LEU A 59 -20.31 21.59 18.89
N ILE A 60 -19.34 22.26 19.50
CA ILE A 60 -18.31 21.64 20.34
C ILE A 60 -18.59 22.01 21.80
N ASP A 61 -18.73 21.00 22.64
CA ASP A 61 -19.17 21.12 24.04
C ASP A 61 -18.28 20.27 24.95
N ARG A 62 -17.68 20.87 25.97
CA ARG A 62 -16.82 20.19 26.95
C ARG A 62 -17.58 19.27 27.91
N GLU A 63 -18.87 19.53 28.11
CA GLU A 63 -19.68 18.81 29.09
C GLU A 63 -20.39 17.57 28.50
N GLY A 64 -20.03 17.19 27.27
CA GLY A 64 -20.56 16.00 26.61
C GLY A 64 -21.83 16.25 25.82
N VAL A 65 -22.56 15.17 25.56
CA VAL A 65 -23.80 15.25 24.77
C VAL A 65 -24.90 15.80 25.67
N GLN A 66 -25.32 17.03 25.39
CA GLN A 66 -26.40 17.72 26.09
C GLN A 66 -27.54 18.08 25.15
N GLU A 67 -28.75 18.16 25.68
CA GLU A 67 -29.91 18.73 24.99
C GLU A 67 -30.00 20.26 25.24
N SER A 68 -28.90 20.97 24.97
CA SER A 68 -28.83 22.42 25.05
C SER A 68 -27.99 23.01 23.92
N ASP A 69 -28.13 24.32 23.70
CA ASP A 69 -27.33 25.11 22.77
C ASP A 69 -26.09 25.76 23.42
N ILE A 70 -25.82 25.46 24.70
CA ILE A 70 -24.61 25.91 25.39
C ILE A 70 -23.42 25.16 24.77
N CYS A 71 -22.45 25.90 24.25
CA CYS A 71 -21.29 25.33 23.59
C CYS A 71 -20.07 26.26 23.65
N ASN A 72 -18.89 25.66 23.54
CA ASN A 72 -17.62 26.38 23.46
C ASN A 72 -17.35 26.88 22.04
N ALA A 73 -17.80 26.16 21.01
CA ALA A 73 -17.73 26.58 19.62
C ALA A 73 -18.93 26.09 18.81
N TYR A 74 -19.31 26.81 17.76
CA TYR A 74 -20.31 26.34 16.81
C TYR A 74 -20.00 26.72 15.35
N ALA A 75 -20.57 25.96 14.42
CA ALA A 75 -20.65 26.29 13.00
C ALA A 75 -22.08 26.06 12.50
N GLU A 76 -22.57 26.93 11.62
CA GLU A 76 -23.86 26.71 10.93
C GLU A 76 -23.76 25.46 10.06
N GLN A 77 -24.76 24.58 10.06
CA GLN A 77 -24.68 23.31 9.33
C GLN A 77 -24.53 23.54 7.82
N GLY A 78 -25.31 24.48 7.25
CA GLY A 78 -25.21 24.85 5.84
C GLY A 78 -25.38 23.68 4.87
N GLY A 79 -26.10 22.63 5.26
CA GLY A 79 -26.26 21.39 4.50
C GLY A 79 -25.15 20.34 4.69
N ALA A 80 -24.09 20.63 5.47
CA ALA A 80 -23.01 19.68 5.74
C ALA A 80 -23.48 18.51 6.61
N ARG A 81 -23.36 17.28 6.10
CA ARG A 81 -23.81 16.05 6.77
C ARG A 81 -22.97 15.68 8.00
N HIS A 82 -21.70 16.11 8.03
CA HIS A 82 -20.77 15.93 9.15
C HIS A 82 -19.99 17.25 9.43
N PRO A 83 -19.36 17.41 10.61
CA PRO A 83 -18.70 18.67 10.99
C PRO A 83 -17.35 18.90 10.29
N ALA A 84 -16.78 17.85 9.67
CA ALA A 84 -15.47 17.88 9.02
C ALA A 84 -15.48 18.40 7.57
N VAL A 85 -16.13 19.54 7.33
CA VAL A 85 -16.21 20.19 6.01
C VAL A 85 -15.42 21.51 6.06
N GLU A 86 -14.43 21.67 5.18
CA GLU A 86 -13.45 22.76 5.25
C GLU A 86 -14.07 24.15 5.03
N GLU A 87 -15.23 24.22 4.37
CA GLU A 87 -16.00 25.44 4.16
C GLU A 87 -16.79 25.90 5.40
N LEU A 88 -16.92 25.05 6.43
CA LEU A 88 -17.62 25.42 7.65
C LEU A 88 -16.84 26.47 8.43
N VAL A 89 -17.50 27.60 8.68
CA VAL A 89 -16.90 28.70 9.44
C VAL A 89 -17.25 28.56 10.91
N TRP A 90 -16.25 28.20 11.71
CA TRP A 90 -16.40 28.05 13.15
C TRP A 90 -16.37 29.40 13.88
N ARG A 91 -17.18 29.48 14.93
CA ARG A 91 -17.23 30.60 15.88
C ARG A 91 -16.95 30.05 17.26
N VAL A 92 -15.93 30.57 17.92
CA VAL A 92 -15.47 30.10 19.23
C VAL A 92 -15.79 31.15 20.28
N TRP A 93 -16.25 30.72 21.45
CA TRP A 93 -16.53 31.62 22.57
C TRP A 93 -15.26 32.39 22.96
N GLU A 94 -15.41 33.69 23.24
CA GLU A 94 -14.37 34.53 23.81
C GLU A 94 -14.88 35.28 25.04
N SER A 95 -14.39 34.93 26.24
CA SER A 95 -14.84 35.49 27.51
C SER A 95 -14.68 37.01 27.59
N GLN A 96 -13.61 37.54 26.99
CA GLN A 96 -13.34 38.98 26.94
C GLN A 96 -14.42 39.74 26.15
N HIS A 97 -14.97 39.11 25.11
CA HIS A 97 -16.00 39.68 24.24
C HIS A 97 -17.42 39.24 24.63
N ARG A 98 -17.55 38.22 25.51
CA ARG A 98 -18.81 37.60 25.96
C ARG A 98 -19.70 37.16 24.79
N GLN A 99 -19.09 36.69 23.71
CA GLN A 99 -19.78 36.22 22.50
C GLN A 99 -18.92 35.21 21.73
N HIS A 100 -19.54 34.43 20.85
CA HIS A 100 -18.81 33.59 19.89
C HIS A 100 -18.29 34.43 18.72
N ILE A 101 -16.98 34.39 18.51
CA ILE A 101 -16.29 35.15 17.46
C ILE A 101 -15.87 34.20 16.35
N ARG A 102 -16.07 34.64 15.11
CA ARG A 102 -15.62 33.92 13.91
C ARG A 102 -14.11 33.73 13.98
N ASP A 103 -13.67 32.48 13.85
CA ASP A 103 -12.26 32.11 13.89
C ASP A 103 -11.88 31.35 12.61
N PRO A 104 -11.39 32.03 11.56
CA PRO A 104 -11.08 31.40 10.27
C PRO A 104 -9.98 30.36 10.33
N GLU A 105 -9.12 30.39 11.36
CA GLU A 105 -8.06 29.40 11.55
C GLU A 105 -8.61 28.14 12.23
N PHE A 106 -9.71 28.23 12.99
CA PHE A 106 -10.33 27.11 13.68
C PHE A 106 -11.05 26.18 12.69
N LEU A 107 -10.52 24.99 12.51
CA LEU A 107 -10.96 24.02 11.51
C LEU A 107 -11.34 22.69 12.17
N VAL A 108 -12.40 22.07 11.66
CA VAL A 108 -12.67 20.64 11.85
C VAL A 108 -12.54 19.95 10.50
N THR A 109 -11.68 18.93 10.41
CA THR A 109 -11.36 18.24 9.15
C THR A 109 -11.25 16.73 9.35
N ALA A 110 -11.53 15.96 8.29
CA ALA A 110 -11.32 14.52 8.24
C ALA A 110 -9.88 14.17 7.82
N ALA A 111 -9.05 15.18 7.50
CA ALA A 111 -7.66 14.96 7.16
C ALA A 111 -6.91 14.31 8.34
N PRO A 112 -5.95 13.40 8.06
CA PRO A 112 -5.14 12.76 9.09
C PRO A 112 -4.41 13.77 9.97
N GLY A 113 -4.31 13.49 11.27
CA GLY A 113 -3.62 14.37 12.22
C GLY A 113 -2.10 14.39 12.03
N THR A 114 -1.54 13.33 11.43
CA THR A 114 -0.09 13.20 11.17
C THR A 114 0.17 12.58 9.80
N ILE A 115 1.28 13.00 9.17
CA ILE A 115 1.79 12.46 7.91
C ILE A 115 3.28 12.16 8.07
N GLN A 116 3.71 11.01 7.59
CA GLN A 116 5.12 10.65 7.52
C GLN A 116 5.68 11.01 6.14
N VAL A 117 6.83 11.69 6.12
CA VAL A 117 7.65 11.89 4.92
C VAL A 117 8.85 10.95 5.02
N LEU A 118 9.06 10.08 4.04
CA LEU A 118 10.15 9.11 4.02
C LEU A 118 10.89 9.13 2.68
N GLY A 119 12.08 8.50 2.63
CA GLY A 119 12.78 8.25 1.37
C GLY A 119 14.18 8.84 1.24
N ARG A 120 14.50 9.87 2.03
CA ARG A 120 15.81 10.53 1.93
C ARG A 120 16.84 9.90 2.86
N ALA A 121 17.89 9.32 2.30
CA ALA A 121 19.01 8.82 3.09
C ALA A 121 19.69 9.95 3.89
N ALA A 122 20.17 9.62 5.10
CA ALA A 122 20.91 10.54 5.95
C ALA A 122 22.12 11.11 5.18
N GLY A 123 22.34 12.43 5.29
CA GLY A 123 23.45 13.12 4.63
C GLY A 123 23.21 13.51 3.16
N LYS A 124 22.13 13.08 2.51
CA LYS A 124 21.72 13.62 1.20
C LYS A 124 21.18 15.05 1.32
N GLU A 125 21.26 15.84 0.25
CA GLU A 125 20.56 17.13 0.17
C GLU A 125 19.08 16.93 0.54
N ASN A 126 18.49 17.88 1.25
CA ASN A 126 17.07 17.82 1.65
C ASN A 126 16.71 16.58 2.51
N TRP A 127 17.67 15.88 3.15
CA TRP A 127 17.35 14.78 4.09
C TRP A 127 16.43 15.21 5.24
N ALA A 128 16.51 16.49 5.60
CA ALA A 128 15.70 17.11 6.65
C ALA A 128 14.19 17.12 6.35
N LEU A 129 13.79 16.80 5.11
CA LEU A 129 12.41 16.57 4.73
C LEU A 129 11.80 15.36 5.45
N ASN A 130 12.57 14.28 5.69
CA ASN A 130 12.05 13.07 6.32
C ASN A 130 11.55 13.31 7.75
N GLY A 131 10.49 12.62 8.14
CA GLY A 131 9.96 12.58 9.50
C GLY A 131 8.47 12.88 9.55
N GLU A 132 7.98 13.05 10.77
CA GLU A 132 6.56 13.26 11.06
C GLU A 132 6.18 14.74 10.99
N TYR A 133 5.11 15.03 10.26
CA TYR A 133 4.49 16.36 10.16
C TYR A 133 3.09 16.28 10.76
N LYS A 134 2.79 17.22 11.67
CA LYS A 134 1.51 17.30 12.37
C LYS A 134 0.60 18.32 11.71
N LEU A 135 -0.68 18.00 11.60
CA LEU A 135 -1.69 18.92 11.08
C LEU A 135 -1.76 20.16 11.97
N ILE A 136 -1.74 21.35 11.35
CA ILE A 136 -1.74 22.62 12.08
C ILE A 136 -2.90 23.55 11.71
N GLY A 137 -3.57 23.34 10.57
CA GLY A 137 -4.66 24.21 10.11
C GLY A 137 -4.77 24.22 8.59
N LEU A 138 -5.27 25.33 8.02
CA LEU A 138 -5.35 25.56 6.58
C LEU A 138 -4.25 26.51 6.08
N HIS A 139 -3.78 26.30 4.86
CA HIS A 139 -2.97 27.23 4.08
C HIS A 139 -3.52 27.28 2.65
N GLN A 140 -3.88 28.48 2.18
CA GLN A 140 -4.49 28.71 0.86
C GLN A 140 -5.75 27.86 0.56
N GLY A 141 -6.51 27.53 1.61
CA GLY A 141 -7.78 26.82 1.50
C GLY A 141 -7.69 25.30 1.48
N LYS A 142 -6.53 24.71 1.80
CA LYS A 142 -6.38 23.28 2.09
C LYS A 142 -5.56 23.06 3.35
N VAL A 143 -5.59 21.85 3.91
CA VAL A 143 -4.83 21.50 5.12
C VAL A 143 -3.32 21.72 4.99
N ALA A 144 -2.69 22.08 6.10
CA ALA A 144 -1.26 22.31 6.21
C ALA A 144 -0.70 21.54 7.40
N TYR A 145 0.53 21.06 7.24
CA TYR A 145 1.23 20.26 8.23
C TYR A 145 2.57 20.89 8.58
N GLN A 146 3.02 20.74 9.82
CA GLN A 146 4.32 21.24 10.28
C GLN A 146 5.10 20.16 11.00
N LYS A 147 6.39 20.08 10.70
CA LYS A 147 7.29 19.14 11.36
C LYS A 147 7.48 19.52 12.82
N ALA A 148 7.34 18.55 13.71
CA ALA A 148 7.55 18.79 15.14
C ALA A 148 9.01 19.20 15.43
N GLY A 149 9.20 20.09 16.41
CA GLY A 149 10.51 20.57 16.86
C GLY A 149 10.73 22.06 16.62
N LYS A 150 11.99 22.50 16.68
CA LYS A 150 12.39 23.91 16.44
C LYS A 150 12.46 24.28 14.95
N PHE A 151 12.14 23.32 14.08
CA PHE A 151 12.22 23.49 12.63
C PHE A 151 10.97 24.20 12.12
N LYS A 152 11.14 25.04 11.10
CA LYS A 152 10.00 25.69 10.44
C LYS A 152 9.34 24.81 9.40
N HIS A 153 9.86 23.61 9.14
CA HIS A 153 9.50 22.79 7.97
C HIS A 153 7.99 22.51 7.92
N ALA A 154 7.39 22.72 6.76
CA ALA A 154 5.95 22.56 6.58
C ALA A 154 5.61 21.87 5.26
N ILE A 155 4.48 21.18 5.24
CA ILE A 155 3.80 20.76 4.02
C ILE A 155 2.61 21.70 3.83
N ARG A 156 2.55 22.38 2.69
CA ARG A 156 1.56 23.42 2.39
C ARG A 156 1.01 23.27 0.98
N TYR A 157 -0.23 23.71 0.78
CA TYR A 157 -0.84 23.76 -0.54
C TYR A 157 -0.52 25.08 -1.25
N TRP A 158 -0.25 24.98 -2.55
CA TRP A 158 -0.08 26.10 -3.46
C TRP A 158 -1.19 26.13 -4.50
N ARG A 159 -2.10 27.10 -4.33
CA ARG A 159 -3.36 27.18 -5.08
C ARG A 159 -3.17 27.46 -6.57
N VAL A 160 -2.17 28.28 -6.94
CA VAL A 160 -1.96 28.68 -8.34
C VAL A 160 -1.47 27.49 -9.18
N GLY A 161 -0.62 26.64 -8.61
CA GLY A 161 -0.09 25.45 -9.28
C GLY A 161 -0.92 24.19 -9.09
N ASP A 162 -1.89 24.18 -8.15
CA ASP A 162 -2.57 22.97 -7.67
C ASP A 162 -1.58 21.89 -7.18
N ARG A 163 -0.69 22.27 -6.26
CA ARG A 163 0.42 21.43 -5.78
C ARG A 163 0.55 21.41 -4.27
N TRP A 164 0.97 20.26 -3.75
CA TRP A 164 1.51 20.12 -2.40
C TRP A 164 2.99 20.42 -2.41
N LEU A 165 3.45 21.25 -1.48
CA LEU A 165 4.84 21.67 -1.34
C LEU A 165 5.38 21.28 0.03
N ILE A 166 6.57 20.69 0.09
CA ILE A 166 7.36 20.56 1.32
C ILE A 166 8.41 21.67 1.33
N ASP A 167 8.36 22.51 2.36
CA ASP A 167 9.13 23.74 2.47
C ASP A 167 9.87 23.77 3.80
N LEU A 168 11.21 23.76 3.76
CA LEU A 168 12.03 23.83 4.96
C LEU A 168 12.00 25.21 5.64
N GLU A 169 11.49 26.25 4.98
CA GLU A 169 11.32 27.58 5.57
C GLU A 169 9.91 27.80 6.14
N GLY A 170 9.00 26.84 5.94
CA GLY A 170 7.67 26.79 6.53
C GLY A 170 6.54 27.29 5.65
N LEU A 171 5.50 27.86 6.27
CA LEU A 171 4.33 28.36 5.56
C LEU A 171 4.67 29.70 4.89
N ARG A 172 4.80 29.69 3.57
CA ARG A 172 5.08 30.88 2.76
C ARG A 172 4.13 30.92 1.57
N ASP A 173 3.74 32.11 1.14
CA ASP A 173 2.89 32.33 -0.04
C ASP A 173 3.74 32.49 -1.32
N VAL A 174 4.67 31.56 -1.54
CA VAL A 174 5.56 31.56 -2.72
C VAL A 174 5.65 30.17 -3.34
N ASP A 175 5.94 30.12 -4.64
CA ASP A 175 6.19 28.87 -5.37
C ASP A 175 7.66 28.42 -5.29
N ILE A 176 8.26 28.57 -4.09
CA ILE A 176 9.62 28.12 -3.79
C ILE A 176 9.51 27.05 -2.72
N CYS A 177 10.06 25.87 -2.99
CA CYS A 177 9.98 24.72 -2.09
C CYS A 177 11.14 23.75 -2.30
N ASN A 178 11.34 22.88 -1.33
CA ASN A 178 12.35 21.82 -1.40
C ASN A 178 11.83 20.58 -2.12
N ALA A 179 10.53 20.31 -2.03
CA ALA A 179 9.86 19.29 -2.82
C ALA A 179 8.42 19.69 -3.16
N TYR A 180 7.89 19.19 -4.28
CA TYR A 180 6.48 19.34 -4.64
C TYR A 180 5.89 18.05 -5.20
N ALA A 181 4.57 17.91 -5.08
CA ALA A 181 3.78 16.91 -5.79
C ALA A 181 2.52 17.59 -6.34
N ASP A 182 2.10 17.24 -7.56
CA ASP A 182 0.81 17.71 -8.09
C ASP A 182 -0.33 17.14 -7.23
N ALA A 183 -1.30 17.99 -6.88
CA ALA A 183 -2.27 17.63 -5.85
C ALA A 183 -3.30 16.62 -6.31
N GLN A 184 -3.52 16.43 -7.62
CA GLN A 184 -4.38 15.39 -8.21
C GLN A 184 -5.76 15.25 -7.53
N SER A 185 -6.37 16.37 -7.14
CA SER A 185 -7.63 16.43 -6.38
C SER A 185 -7.60 15.79 -4.97
N THR A 186 -6.44 15.43 -4.42
CA THR A 186 -6.35 14.93 -3.04
C THR A 186 -6.69 16.02 -2.03
N SER A 187 -7.35 15.64 -0.94
CA SER A 187 -7.68 16.56 0.16
C SER A 187 -6.49 16.81 1.07
N TYR A 188 -5.55 15.86 1.17
CA TYR A 188 -4.34 15.97 1.97
C TYR A 188 -3.11 15.37 1.25
N PRO A 189 -1.87 15.72 1.66
CA PRO A 189 -0.63 15.31 0.99
C PRO A 189 -0.11 13.94 1.44
N GLY A 190 -0.94 13.08 2.03
CA GLY A 190 -0.54 11.81 2.68
C GLY A 190 -0.91 10.57 1.88
N GLU A 191 -1.35 10.74 0.64
CA GLU A 191 -1.69 9.63 -0.24
C GLU A 191 -0.45 9.09 -0.92
N ILE A 192 -0.25 7.77 -0.78
CA ILE A 192 0.94 7.07 -1.25
C ILE A 192 1.17 7.21 -2.78
N ARG A 193 0.11 7.48 -3.56
CA ARG A 193 0.19 7.68 -5.02
C ARG A 193 0.84 9.01 -5.45
N LEU A 194 1.01 9.96 -4.54
CA LEU A 194 1.58 11.27 -4.85
C LEU A 194 3.06 11.12 -5.23
N GLN A 195 3.41 11.67 -6.39
CA GLN A 195 4.78 11.65 -6.91
C GLN A 195 5.52 12.92 -6.56
N TRP A 196 6.59 12.78 -5.77
CA TRP A 196 7.35 13.92 -5.28
C TRP A 196 8.53 14.27 -6.18
N HIS A 197 8.60 15.54 -6.56
CA HIS A 197 9.72 16.17 -7.25
C HIS A 197 10.55 16.95 -6.24
N ILE A 198 11.85 16.66 -6.13
CA ILE A 198 12.75 17.27 -5.16
C ILE A 198 13.72 18.24 -5.83
N TRP A 199 14.01 19.36 -5.18
CA TRP A 199 15.01 20.32 -5.63
C TRP A 199 16.40 19.68 -5.63
N ASP A 200 17.09 19.75 -6.77
CA ASP A 200 18.48 19.33 -6.93
C ASP A 200 19.33 20.59 -7.17
N SER A 201 20.14 20.95 -6.18
CA SER A 201 21.03 22.13 -6.27
C SER A 201 22.09 22.01 -7.37
N THR A 202 22.47 20.81 -7.77
CA THR A 202 23.46 20.60 -8.85
C THR A 202 22.83 20.83 -10.22
N ARG A 203 21.56 20.45 -10.39
CA ARG A 203 20.81 20.62 -11.65
C ARG A 203 19.98 21.89 -11.71
N GLN A 204 19.88 22.62 -10.59
CA GLN A 204 19.10 23.87 -10.45
C GLN A 204 17.64 23.70 -10.90
N ARG A 205 17.05 22.54 -10.61
CA ARG A 205 15.65 22.22 -10.92
C ARG A 205 15.12 21.12 -10.01
N HIS A 206 13.80 21.01 -9.91
CA HIS A 206 13.17 19.85 -9.30
C HIS A 206 13.23 18.62 -10.22
N ILE A 207 13.44 17.45 -9.63
CA ILE A 207 13.54 16.16 -10.33
C ILE A 207 12.62 15.18 -9.61
N LEU A 208 11.90 14.36 -10.37
CA LEU A 208 11.12 13.27 -9.80
C LEU A 208 12.04 12.36 -8.96
N ASP A 209 11.66 12.17 -7.71
CA ASP A 209 12.36 11.30 -6.77
C ASP A 209 11.41 10.16 -6.39
N SER A 210 11.62 8.99 -6.99
CA SER A 210 10.78 7.83 -6.70
C SER A 210 10.88 7.42 -5.24
N SER A 211 12.01 7.66 -4.56
CA SER A 211 12.24 7.31 -3.16
C SER A 211 11.47 8.18 -2.17
N LEU A 212 11.18 9.44 -2.50
CA LEU A 212 10.46 10.34 -1.59
C LEU A 212 8.96 10.04 -1.65
N CYS A 213 8.37 9.69 -0.51
CA CYS A 213 6.94 9.44 -0.41
C CYS A 213 6.34 10.06 0.86
N THR A 214 5.03 10.24 0.83
CA THR A 214 4.22 10.64 1.96
C THR A 214 3.13 9.60 2.22
N LEU A 215 2.89 9.31 3.49
CA LEU A 215 1.91 8.30 3.88
C LEU A 215 1.34 8.55 5.28
N VAL A 216 0.13 8.04 5.49
CA VAL A 216 -0.56 8.07 6.79
C VAL A 216 -0.34 6.74 7.48
N THR A 217 0.60 6.72 8.44
CA THR A 217 0.95 5.50 9.18
C THR A 217 1.64 5.86 10.50
N PRO A 218 1.51 5.05 11.56
CA PRO A 218 2.29 5.25 12.78
C PRO A 218 3.79 5.11 12.51
N SER A 219 4.60 5.88 13.25
CA SER A 219 6.06 5.82 13.17
C SER A 219 6.65 4.63 13.94
N VAL A 220 5.91 4.10 14.93
CA VAL A 220 6.31 2.98 15.78
C VAL A 220 5.13 2.03 15.98
N ILE A 221 5.41 0.73 15.91
CA ILE A 221 4.49 -0.36 16.23
C ILE A 221 5.13 -1.24 17.30
N GLU A 222 4.39 -1.53 18.35
CA GLU A 222 4.79 -2.43 19.42
C GLU A 222 4.22 -3.81 19.17
N VAL A 223 5.07 -4.84 19.25
CA VAL A 223 4.66 -6.26 19.21
C VAL A 223 4.97 -6.90 20.54
N VAL A 224 3.95 -7.46 21.21
CA VAL A 224 4.10 -8.08 22.54
C VAL A 224 3.31 -9.37 22.65
N GLY A 225 3.56 -10.13 23.72
CA GLY A 225 2.74 -11.26 24.15
C GLY A 225 3.28 -12.66 23.83
N ARG A 226 4.36 -12.77 23.04
CA ARG A 226 5.05 -14.07 22.87
C ARG A 226 6.01 -14.32 24.04
N GLU A 227 5.62 -15.14 25.01
CA GLU A 227 6.40 -15.39 26.23
C GLU A 227 7.24 -16.69 26.18
N SER A 228 8.37 -16.70 26.90
CA SER A 228 9.20 -17.89 27.10
C SER A 228 8.43 -19.00 27.84
N PRO A 229 8.58 -20.30 27.50
CA PRO A 229 9.62 -20.92 26.66
C PRO A 229 9.23 -21.12 25.19
N LYS A 230 8.21 -20.42 24.68
CA LYS A 230 7.78 -20.56 23.28
C LYS A 230 8.89 -20.09 22.32
N GLU A 231 8.99 -20.69 21.12
CA GLU A 231 9.89 -20.18 20.08
C GLU A 231 9.40 -18.85 19.49
N ASN A 232 10.28 -18.16 18.76
CA ASN A 232 10.02 -16.85 18.14
C ASN A 232 9.75 -15.69 19.14
N THR A 233 10.11 -15.81 20.41
CA THR A 233 9.97 -14.72 21.42
C THR A 233 10.71 -13.44 21.04
N ALA A 234 11.79 -13.54 20.24
CA ALA A 234 12.57 -12.43 19.75
C ALA A 234 11.79 -11.47 18.82
N MET A 235 10.60 -11.89 18.36
CA MET A 235 9.67 -11.07 17.61
C MET A 235 9.05 -9.93 18.44
N ASN A 236 9.00 -10.06 19.77
CA ASN A 236 8.49 -8.98 20.63
C ASN A 236 9.45 -7.78 20.60
N GLY A 237 8.89 -6.58 20.69
CA GLY A 237 9.59 -5.31 20.81
C GLY A 237 9.02 -4.22 19.91
N SER A 238 9.74 -3.10 19.85
CA SER A 238 9.36 -1.91 19.11
C SER A 238 9.90 -1.95 17.68
N TYR A 239 9.02 -1.75 16.71
CA TYR A 239 9.32 -1.70 15.29
C TYR A 239 9.09 -0.30 14.75
N HIS A 240 10.13 0.30 14.19
CA HIS A 240 10.14 1.65 13.66
C HIS A 240 9.94 1.64 12.16
N LEU A 241 9.17 2.59 11.67
CA LEU A 241 8.91 2.79 10.24
C LEU A 241 10.23 3.10 9.51
N VAL A 242 10.48 2.38 8.42
CA VAL A 242 11.73 2.50 7.64
C VAL A 242 11.51 2.97 6.23
N GLY A 243 10.32 2.74 5.67
CA GLY A 243 10.02 3.03 4.28
C GLY A 243 8.82 2.23 3.80
N LEU A 244 8.82 1.92 2.51
CA LEU A 244 7.83 1.07 1.87
C LEU A 244 8.47 -0.25 1.44
N HIS A 245 7.74 -1.35 1.59
CA HIS A 245 8.06 -2.67 1.05
C HIS A 245 6.81 -3.20 0.35
N ALA A 246 6.94 -3.61 -0.91
CA ALA A 246 5.82 -4.04 -1.74
C ALA A 246 4.63 -3.05 -1.76
N GLY A 247 4.94 -1.74 -1.77
CA GLY A 247 3.94 -0.66 -1.84
C GLY A 247 3.24 -0.32 -0.52
N GLN A 248 3.60 -0.98 0.59
CA GLN A 248 2.99 -0.78 1.91
C GLN A 248 4.03 -0.41 2.98
N PRO A 249 3.63 0.21 4.11
CA PRO A 249 4.53 0.57 5.20
C PRO A 249 5.37 -0.62 5.70
N ALA A 250 6.68 -0.43 5.77
CA ALA A 250 7.63 -1.41 6.29
C ALA A 250 8.25 -0.93 7.60
N TYR A 251 8.43 -1.85 8.54
CA TYR A 251 8.99 -1.55 9.86
C TYR A 251 10.15 -2.46 10.18
N MET A 252 11.13 -1.97 10.91
CA MET A 252 12.23 -2.77 11.43
C MET A 252 12.40 -2.57 12.94
N LYS A 253 12.88 -3.61 13.60
CA LYS A 253 13.03 -3.62 15.04
C LYS A 253 14.13 -2.66 15.49
N ALA A 254 13.83 -1.88 16.52
CA ALA A 254 14.69 -0.78 16.98
C ALA A 254 16.00 -1.24 17.65
N ASP A 255 16.06 -2.48 18.10
CA ASP A 255 17.23 -3.07 18.77
C ASP A 255 18.39 -3.42 17.80
N GLY A 256 18.19 -3.23 16.50
CA GLY A 256 19.19 -3.51 15.47
C GLY A 256 19.32 -4.99 15.12
N SER A 257 18.39 -5.86 15.57
CA SER A 257 18.43 -7.29 15.23
C SER A 257 18.19 -7.58 13.74
N GLY A 258 17.69 -6.60 12.99
CA GLY A 258 17.29 -6.77 11.59
C GLY A 258 15.91 -7.40 11.41
N HIS A 259 15.17 -7.71 12.48
CA HIS A 259 13.79 -8.21 12.35
C HIS A 259 12.88 -7.15 11.73
N ALA A 260 11.93 -7.58 10.89
CA ALA A 260 11.08 -6.67 10.15
C ALA A 260 9.60 -7.07 10.17
N ILE A 261 8.74 -6.07 10.02
CA ILE A 261 7.33 -6.24 9.66
C ILE A 261 7.16 -5.74 8.23
N ARG A 262 6.63 -6.59 7.34
CA ARG A 262 6.47 -6.30 5.92
C ARG A 262 5.15 -6.82 5.38
N TYR A 263 4.69 -6.23 4.29
CA TYR A 263 3.50 -6.67 3.59
C TYR A 263 3.81 -7.72 2.52
N TRP A 264 2.93 -8.71 2.40
CA TRP A 264 2.97 -9.73 1.35
C TRP A 264 1.75 -9.62 0.44
N PRO A 265 1.91 -9.11 -0.80
CA PRO A 265 0.78 -8.81 -1.68
C PRO A 265 -0.02 -10.01 -2.15
N ARG A 266 0.60 -11.19 -2.33
CA ARG A 266 -0.08 -12.35 -2.94
C ARG A 266 -1.21 -12.90 -2.09
N GLU A 267 -1.07 -12.79 -0.76
CA GLU A 267 -2.06 -13.29 0.20
C GLU A 267 -2.62 -12.17 1.07
N GLU A 268 -2.23 -10.92 0.82
CA GLU A 268 -2.65 -9.73 1.56
C GLU A 268 -2.41 -9.84 3.07
N ARG A 269 -1.17 -10.15 3.45
CA ARG A 269 -0.76 -10.43 4.84
C ARG A 269 0.31 -9.48 5.33
N TRP A 270 0.23 -9.16 6.62
CA TRP A 270 1.35 -8.62 7.37
C TRP A 270 2.22 -9.77 7.88
N LEU A 271 3.51 -9.73 7.59
CA LEU A 271 4.47 -10.75 7.99
C LEU A 271 5.47 -10.17 8.98
N ILE A 272 5.77 -10.92 10.04
CA ILE A 272 6.94 -10.69 10.89
C ILE A 272 8.02 -11.68 10.48
N ASP A 273 9.15 -11.14 10.04
CA ASP A 273 10.27 -11.86 9.49
C ASP A 273 11.53 -11.53 10.31
N LEU A 274 12.09 -12.55 10.97
CA LEU A 274 13.29 -12.38 11.79
C LEU A 274 14.58 -12.29 10.94
N ASP A 275 14.50 -12.53 9.63
CA ASP A 275 15.63 -12.37 8.69
C ASP A 275 15.54 -11.05 7.89
N GLY A 276 14.61 -10.16 8.25
CA GLY A 276 14.49 -8.81 7.66
C GLY A 276 13.53 -8.71 6.47
N LEU A 277 13.83 -7.79 5.54
CA LEU A 277 12.92 -7.38 4.46
C LEU A 277 13.08 -8.22 3.19
N ARG A 278 12.75 -9.51 3.26
CA ARG A 278 12.84 -10.45 2.14
C ARG A 278 11.59 -10.42 1.24
N ASP A 279 11.77 -10.61 -0.06
CA ASP A 279 10.66 -10.81 -1.02
C ASP A 279 10.23 -12.28 -1.12
N THR A 280 9.89 -12.89 0.01
CA THR A 280 9.44 -14.30 0.06
C THR A 280 8.23 -14.46 0.98
N GLU A 281 7.46 -15.55 0.84
CA GLU A 281 6.40 -15.89 1.79
C GLU A 281 6.92 -16.38 3.15
N ILE A 282 8.21 -16.68 3.28
CA ILE A 282 8.80 -17.24 4.50
C ILE A 282 8.76 -16.20 5.61
N CYS A 283 8.15 -16.56 6.74
CA CYS A 283 7.99 -15.67 7.89
C CYS A 283 7.83 -16.44 9.20
N ASN A 284 8.15 -15.77 10.31
CA ASN A 284 7.99 -16.31 11.66
C ASN A 284 6.58 -16.12 12.19
N ALA A 285 5.87 -15.08 11.73
CA ALA A 285 4.45 -14.90 11.99
C ALA A 285 3.75 -14.16 10.86
N TYR A 286 2.45 -14.37 10.71
CA TYR A 286 1.61 -13.58 9.82
C TYR A 286 0.29 -13.15 10.47
N ALA A 287 -0.29 -12.07 9.99
CA ALA A 287 -1.65 -11.65 10.26
C ALA A 287 -2.33 -11.23 8.95
N GLU A 288 -3.61 -11.55 8.80
CA GLU A 288 -4.38 -11.15 7.63
C GLU A 288 -4.59 -9.63 7.62
N ALA A 289 -4.29 -8.95 6.51
CA ALA A 289 -4.50 -7.50 6.38
C ALA A 289 -5.95 -7.14 6.02
N GLY A 290 -6.75 -8.13 5.57
CA GLY A 290 -8.20 -8.02 5.45
C GLY A 290 -8.75 -7.41 4.15
N GLY A 291 -8.10 -7.59 2.99
CA GLY A 291 -8.55 -6.95 1.75
C GLY A 291 -7.94 -5.56 1.54
N THR A 292 -8.15 -4.98 0.36
CA THR A 292 -7.74 -3.60 0.06
C THR A 292 -8.43 -2.59 0.98
N GLY A 293 -7.77 -2.24 2.08
CA GLY A 293 -8.10 -1.08 2.92
C GLY A 293 -8.61 -1.38 4.34
N ALA A 294 -8.72 -2.64 4.79
CA ALA A 294 -9.19 -2.92 6.16
C ALA A 294 -8.14 -2.57 7.23
N HIS A 295 -6.86 -2.90 6.99
CA HIS A 295 -5.74 -2.59 7.89
C HIS A 295 -4.54 -2.04 7.13
N MET A 296 -4.47 -0.71 7.00
CA MET A 296 -3.40 0.00 6.26
C MET A 296 -2.01 -0.14 6.89
N HIS A 297 -1.93 -0.56 8.15
CA HIS A 297 -0.67 -0.82 8.87
C HIS A 297 -0.85 -1.98 9.87
N PRO A 298 0.23 -2.65 10.31
CA PRO A 298 0.14 -3.80 11.22
C PRO A 298 -0.12 -3.41 12.69
N GLY A 299 -0.52 -2.18 12.98
CA GLY A 299 -0.60 -1.63 14.33
C GLY A 299 -2.01 -1.63 14.93
N HIS A 300 -2.90 -2.48 14.42
CA HIS A 300 -4.28 -2.58 14.94
C HIS A 300 -4.40 -3.72 15.95
N LEU A 301 -4.95 -3.42 17.12
CA LEU A 301 -5.14 -4.37 18.24
C LEU A 301 -5.97 -5.61 17.89
N ASN A 302 -6.84 -5.51 16.87
CA ASN A 302 -7.71 -6.59 16.42
C ASN A 302 -7.04 -7.56 15.43
N LEU A 303 -5.80 -7.29 15.00
CA LEU A 303 -5.04 -8.22 14.16
C LEU A 303 -4.74 -9.51 14.91
N VAL A 304 -5.03 -10.63 14.26
CA VAL A 304 -4.80 -11.97 14.80
C VAL A 304 -3.52 -12.54 14.21
N TRP A 305 -2.51 -12.72 15.06
CA TRP A 305 -1.21 -13.24 14.65
C TRP A 305 -1.17 -14.78 14.71
N HIS A 306 -0.67 -15.37 13.64
CA HIS A 306 -0.37 -16.79 13.50
C HIS A 306 1.15 -16.96 13.50
N VAL A 307 1.70 -17.63 14.50
CA VAL A 307 3.15 -17.78 14.72
C VAL A 307 3.59 -19.19 14.32
N TRP A 308 4.72 -19.31 13.62
CA TRP A 308 5.30 -20.58 13.25
C TRP A 308 5.67 -21.40 14.48
N GLU A 309 5.34 -22.69 14.47
CA GLU A 309 5.78 -23.66 15.47
C GLU A 309 6.50 -24.85 14.82
N THR A 310 7.82 -24.93 14.99
CA THR A 310 8.69 -25.97 14.40
C THR A 310 8.24 -27.37 14.79
N SER A 311 7.82 -27.58 16.04
CA SER A 311 7.32 -28.88 16.52
C SER A 311 6.05 -29.36 15.81
N ARG A 312 5.27 -28.43 15.22
CA ARG A 312 4.00 -28.68 14.53
C ARG A 312 4.10 -28.55 13.02
N GLY A 313 5.20 -27.98 12.50
CA GLY A 313 5.44 -27.75 11.07
C GLY A 313 4.43 -26.82 10.41
N ARG A 314 3.82 -25.88 11.15
CA ARG A 314 2.82 -24.93 10.64
C ARG A 314 2.69 -23.69 11.53
N HIS A 315 2.11 -22.62 10.99
CA HIS A 315 1.67 -21.47 11.81
C HIS A 315 0.42 -21.81 12.63
N LEU A 316 0.40 -21.38 13.88
CA LEU A 316 -0.73 -21.50 14.80
C LEU A 316 -1.13 -20.13 15.32
N THR A 317 -2.42 -19.89 15.45
CA THR A 317 -2.94 -18.68 16.08
C THR A 317 -2.40 -18.58 17.51
N ASP A 318 -1.76 -17.45 17.85
CA ASP A 318 -1.38 -17.13 19.22
C ASP A 318 -2.18 -15.90 19.69
N PRO A 319 -3.29 -16.11 20.45
CA PRO A 319 -4.12 -15.02 20.94
C PRO A 319 -3.42 -14.09 21.93
N ALA A 320 -2.24 -14.42 22.44
CA ALA A 320 -1.48 -13.51 23.29
C ALA A 320 -0.70 -12.48 22.46
N VAL A 321 -0.29 -12.83 21.24
CA VAL A 321 0.49 -11.95 20.38
C VAL A 321 -0.39 -10.82 19.84
N ARG A 322 0.02 -9.59 20.10
CA ARG A 322 -0.67 -8.37 19.67
C ARG A 322 0.33 -7.38 19.09
N SER A 323 -0.14 -6.64 18.09
CA SER A 323 0.55 -5.50 17.53
C SER A 323 -0.32 -4.26 17.65
N PHE A 324 0.25 -3.15 18.15
CA PHE A 324 -0.50 -1.93 18.40
C PHE A 324 0.40 -0.69 18.48
N VAL A 325 -0.21 0.49 18.50
CA VAL A 325 0.48 1.77 18.65
C VAL A 325 0.38 2.21 20.11
N ALA A 326 1.51 2.27 20.81
CA ALA A 326 1.59 2.71 22.20
C ALA A 326 2.98 3.31 22.50
N PRO A 327 3.08 4.23 23.48
CA PRO A 327 4.38 4.69 23.94
C PRO A 327 5.15 3.54 24.57
N HIS A 328 6.47 3.58 24.39
CA HIS A 328 7.38 2.54 24.87
C HIS A 328 7.54 2.61 26.40
N PHE A 329 7.60 3.83 26.95
CA PHE A 329 7.50 4.07 28.39
C PHE A 329 6.39 5.05 28.73
N VAL A 330 5.88 4.93 29.95
CA VAL A 330 5.11 5.98 30.61
C VAL A 330 5.93 6.46 31.80
N ARG A 331 6.31 7.73 31.78
CA ARG A 331 7.07 8.35 32.87
C ARG A 331 6.12 9.04 33.82
N ILE A 332 6.05 8.55 35.05
CA ILE A 332 5.31 9.20 36.14
C ILE A 332 6.29 10.11 36.89
N SER A 333 5.93 11.37 37.06
CA SER A 333 6.77 12.34 37.77
C SER A 333 5.94 13.31 38.61
N GLY A 334 6.61 14.02 39.53
CA GLY A 334 6.04 15.16 40.26
C GLY A 334 5.48 14.86 41.65
N ARG A 335 5.22 13.60 42.02
CA ARG A 335 4.89 13.27 43.42
C ARG A 335 6.07 13.62 44.33
N ASP A 336 5.83 14.39 45.39
CA ASP A 336 6.85 14.77 46.38
C ASP A 336 7.51 13.51 46.99
N PRO A 337 8.86 13.38 46.98
CA PRO A 337 9.58 12.23 47.55
C PRO A 337 9.24 11.91 49.01
N TYR A 338 8.86 12.92 49.80
CA TYR A 338 8.56 12.78 51.23
C TYR A 338 7.09 12.42 51.52
N LYS A 339 6.22 12.41 50.49
CA LYS A 339 4.83 11.97 50.63
C LYS A 339 4.70 10.45 50.45
N GLU A 340 3.64 9.87 51.00
CA GLU A 340 3.31 8.47 50.77
C GLU A 340 3.03 8.18 49.30
N ASN A 341 3.28 6.92 48.90
CA ASN A 341 3.22 6.46 47.50
C ASN A 341 4.14 7.23 46.53
N SER A 342 5.18 7.93 47.01
CA SER A 342 6.14 8.64 46.15
C SER A 342 6.93 7.72 45.21
N THR A 343 6.98 6.43 45.50
CA THR A 343 7.58 5.39 44.68
C THR A 343 6.84 5.14 43.36
N ILE A 344 5.65 5.73 43.19
CA ILE A 344 4.94 5.76 41.90
C ILE A 344 5.75 6.49 40.83
N ASN A 345 6.61 7.44 41.21
CA ASN A 345 7.48 8.14 40.26
C ASN A 345 8.48 7.18 39.60
N GLY A 346 8.72 7.39 38.32
CA GLY A 346 9.71 6.67 37.51
C GLY A 346 9.15 6.20 36.17
N ASP A 347 9.95 5.38 35.49
CA ASP A 347 9.66 4.91 34.13
C ASP A 347 9.04 3.51 34.17
N TYR A 348 7.86 3.39 33.56
CA TYR A 348 7.17 2.11 33.40
C TYR A 348 7.26 1.69 31.93
N GLU A 349 7.84 0.52 31.69
CA GLU A 349 8.05 -0.06 30.36
C GLU A 349 6.83 -0.85 29.91
N LEU A 350 6.49 -0.77 28.63
CA LEU A 350 5.41 -1.57 28.05
C LEU A 350 5.74 -3.06 28.12
N VAL A 351 4.84 -3.87 28.68
CA VAL A 351 5.05 -5.32 28.81
C VAL A 351 4.07 -6.13 27.97
N LYS A 352 2.79 -5.76 28.02
CA LYS A 352 1.71 -6.53 27.38
C LYS A 352 0.43 -5.73 27.24
N ILE A 353 -0.60 -6.38 26.70
CA ILE A 353 -1.98 -5.91 26.75
C ILE A 353 -2.71 -6.57 27.92
N VAL A 354 -3.45 -5.77 28.69
CA VAL A 354 -4.37 -6.21 29.74
C VAL A 354 -5.72 -5.53 29.48
N GLU A 355 -6.81 -6.31 29.41
CA GLU A 355 -8.16 -5.80 29.15
C GLU A 355 -8.26 -4.92 27.89
N GLY A 356 -7.52 -5.27 26.83
CA GLY A 356 -7.52 -4.55 25.55
C GLY A 356 -6.71 -3.25 25.53
N LYS A 357 -6.01 -2.91 26.62
CA LYS A 357 -5.22 -1.68 26.75
C LYS A 357 -3.73 -1.98 27.08
N PRO A 358 -2.80 -1.08 26.75
CA PRO A 358 -1.38 -1.24 27.06
C PRO A 358 -1.15 -1.26 28.58
N ALA A 359 -0.29 -2.17 29.01
CA ALA A 359 0.03 -2.39 30.41
C ALA A 359 1.54 -2.28 30.62
N TYR A 360 1.94 -1.51 31.64
CA TYR A 360 3.31 -1.10 31.86
C TYR A 360 3.83 -1.62 33.19
N LYS A 361 5.12 -1.94 33.29
CA LYS A 361 5.78 -2.39 34.52
C LYS A 361 7.03 -1.58 34.75
N LYS A 362 7.29 -1.20 36.00
CA LYS A 362 8.54 -0.56 36.39
C LYS A 362 9.66 -1.60 36.50
N ALA A 363 10.87 -1.28 36.04
CA ALA A 363 11.95 -2.26 35.94
C ALA A 363 12.52 -2.70 37.31
N ASP A 364 12.44 -1.85 38.33
CA ASP A 364 13.10 -2.02 39.63
C ASP A 364 12.21 -2.63 40.73
N ASN A 365 10.92 -2.80 40.47
CA ASN A 365 9.94 -3.32 41.44
C ASN A 365 8.72 -3.93 40.71
N ASP A 366 7.71 -4.33 41.47
CA ASP A 366 6.50 -4.93 40.92
C ASP A 366 5.39 -3.92 40.63
N HIS A 367 5.70 -2.62 40.59
CA HIS A 367 4.72 -1.61 40.28
C HIS A 367 4.28 -1.72 38.81
N VAL A 368 2.97 -1.65 38.59
CA VAL A 368 2.39 -1.72 37.26
C VAL A 368 1.39 -0.61 37.01
N ILE A 369 1.27 -0.22 35.75
CA ILE A 369 0.17 0.58 35.24
C ILE A 369 -0.73 -0.32 34.40
N ARG A 370 -2.01 -0.38 34.72
CA ARG A 370 -3.00 -1.18 33.99
C ARG A 370 -4.33 -0.45 33.86
N PHE A 371 -5.11 -0.85 32.86
CA PHE A 371 -6.48 -0.37 32.69
C PHE A 371 -7.45 -1.21 33.53
N TRP A 372 -8.44 -0.56 34.13
CA TRP A 372 -9.53 -1.18 34.85
C TRP A 372 -10.87 -0.84 34.18
N PRO A 373 -11.49 -1.82 33.49
CA PRO A 373 -12.69 -1.57 32.69
C PRO A 373 -13.94 -1.16 33.48
N ALA A 374 -14.08 -1.61 34.73
CA ALA A 374 -15.34 -1.43 35.47
C ALA A 374 -15.69 0.04 35.73
N GLU A 375 -14.68 0.89 35.88
CA GLU A 375 -14.83 2.33 36.08
C GLU A 375 -14.06 3.15 35.04
N GLU A 376 -13.58 2.50 33.97
CA GLU A 376 -12.76 3.11 32.92
C GLU A 376 -11.55 3.91 33.47
N ARG A 377 -10.71 3.26 34.27
CA ARG A 377 -9.58 3.91 34.98
C ARG A 377 -8.23 3.35 34.58
N TRP A 378 -7.23 4.21 34.55
CA TRP A 378 -5.83 3.82 34.67
C TRP A 378 -5.47 3.69 36.14
N ILE A 379 -4.83 2.59 36.52
CA ILE A 379 -4.45 2.30 37.90
C ILE A 379 -2.95 2.06 37.97
N ILE A 380 -2.32 2.61 39.01
CA ILE A 380 -0.99 2.21 39.47
C ILE A 380 -1.16 1.31 40.69
N ASP A 381 -0.70 0.07 40.56
CA ASP A 381 -0.73 -0.97 41.59
C ASP A 381 0.71 -1.26 42.03
N LEU A 382 1.00 -1.14 43.33
CA LEU A 382 2.34 -1.31 43.88
C LEU A 382 2.59 -2.70 44.47
N GLU A 383 1.56 -3.53 44.67
CA GLU A 383 1.65 -4.71 45.55
C GLU A 383 1.38 -6.04 44.84
N ALA A 384 0.69 -6.02 43.69
CA ALA A 384 0.12 -7.23 43.10
C ALA A 384 0.46 -7.46 41.61
N GLY A 385 1.27 -6.61 40.97
CA GLY A 385 1.51 -6.73 39.53
C GLY A 385 0.20 -6.72 38.72
N PHE A 386 0.14 -7.45 37.60
CA PHE A 386 -1.04 -7.47 36.72
C PHE A 386 -2.14 -8.42 37.22
N HIS A 387 -2.73 -8.14 38.39
CA HIS A 387 -3.89 -8.86 38.91
C HIS A 387 -5.18 -8.07 38.68
N GLY A 388 -6.30 -8.78 38.57
CA GLY A 388 -7.63 -8.17 38.46
C GLY A 388 -8.14 -7.69 39.81
N GLY A 389 -8.81 -6.54 39.86
CA GLY A 389 -9.37 -5.97 41.09
C GLY A 389 -9.32 -4.44 41.12
N ASP A 390 -9.91 -3.88 42.18
CA ASP A 390 -10.03 -2.45 42.48
C ASP A 390 -8.88 -1.89 43.34
N VAL A 391 -7.89 -2.73 43.70
CA VAL A 391 -6.70 -2.30 44.43
C VAL A 391 -5.90 -1.30 43.58
N ALA A 392 -5.75 -0.08 44.09
CA ALA A 392 -5.10 1.03 43.41
C ALA A 392 -4.41 1.95 44.42
N ASN A 393 -3.08 2.08 44.34
CA ASN A 393 -2.34 3.09 45.09
C ASN A 393 -2.49 4.48 44.45
N SER A 394 -2.69 4.52 43.13
CA SER A 394 -3.07 5.71 42.39
C SER A 394 -4.00 5.35 41.24
N PHE A 395 -4.92 6.24 40.87
CA PHE A 395 -5.74 6.07 39.67
C PHE A 395 -5.94 7.38 38.91
N ALA A 396 -6.26 7.28 37.64
CA ALA A 396 -6.78 8.37 36.83
C ALA A 396 -7.99 7.87 36.03
N ASP A 397 -9.09 8.62 36.02
CA ASP A 397 -10.21 8.32 35.13
C ASP A 397 -9.73 8.43 33.69
N ALA A 398 -9.78 7.34 32.92
CA ALA A 398 -9.19 7.28 31.59
C ALA A 398 -9.89 8.23 30.63
N LYS A 399 -11.20 8.49 30.82
CA LYS A 399 -12.01 9.42 30.02
C LYS A 399 -11.90 9.15 28.50
N GLY A 400 -11.64 7.90 28.10
CA GLY A 400 -11.41 7.51 26.70
C GLY A 400 -9.97 7.64 26.20
N ALA A 401 -8.98 7.94 27.05
CA ALA A 401 -7.57 7.94 26.66
C ALA A 401 -7.10 6.51 26.34
N GLU A 402 -6.37 6.36 25.23
CA GLU A 402 -5.86 5.06 24.77
C GLU A 402 -4.64 4.56 25.55
N ASN A 403 -3.91 5.46 26.21
CA ASN A 403 -2.76 5.16 27.04
C ASN A 403 -2.73 6.07 28.29
N PRO A 404 -2.04 5.67 29.38
CA PRO A 404 -2.02 6.42 30.63
C PRO A 404 -1.09 7.65 30.58
N GLY A 405 -0.28 7.82 29.54
CA GLY A 405 0.62 8.96 29.36
C GLY A 405 -0.03 10.20 28.73
N ASN A 406 -1.35 10.32 28.84
CA ASN A 406 -2.08 11.51 28.41
C ASN A 406 -1.98 12.58 29.50
N SER A 407 -1.36 13.71 29.18
CA SER A 407 -1.13 14.83 30.11
C SER A 407 -2.41 15.51 30.62
N GLU A 408 -3.57 15.26 30.00
CA GLU A 408 -4.87 15.77 30.46
C GLU A 408 -5.49 14.91 31.59
N LEU A 409 -4.86 13.77 31.94
CA LEU A 409 -5.32 12.91 33.03
C LEU A 409 -4.91 13.49 34.39
N LEU A 410 -5.90 13.63 35.27
CA LEU A 410 -5.67 13.98 36.68
C LEU A 410 -5.52 12.72 37.51
N TRP A 411 -4.38 12.59 38.18
CA TRP A 411 -4.06 11.44 39.03
C TRP A 411 -4.52 11.66 40.47
N TYR A 412 -5.09 10.61 41.05
CA TYR A 412 -5.57 10.56 42.42
C TYR A 412 -4.75 9.52 43.19
N VAL A 413 -3.97 9.98 44.17
CA VAL A 413 -3.06 9.13 44.95
C VAL A 413 -3.70 8.81 46.30
N TRP A 414 -3.63 7.55 46.75
CA TRP A 414 -4.13 7.15 48.05
C TRP A 414 -3.33 7.84 49.17
N GLU A 415 -4.04 8.51 50.09
CA GLU A 415 -3.43 9.09 51.28
C GLU A 415 -4.01 8.47 52.55
N THR A 416 -3.20 7.69 53.28
CA THR A 416 -3.59 6.99 54.52
C THR A 416 -4.05 7.97 55.58
N SER A 417 -3.42 9.15 55.66
CA SER A 417 -3.81 10.22 56.59
C SER A 417 -5.24 10.74 56.37
N ARG A 418 -5.77 10.61 55.15
CA ARG A 418 -7.11 11.06 54.76
C ARG A 418 -8.08 9.91 54.50
N GLY A 419 -7.59 8.67 54.46
CA GLY A 419 -8.37 7.46 54.21
C GLY A 419 -9.06 7.43 52.84
N ARG A 420 -8.51 8.13 51.85
CA ARG A 420 -9.08 8.23 50.49
C ARG A 420 -8.02 8.60 49.45
N HIS A 421 -8.32 8.41 48.17
CA HIS A 421 -7.55 9.01 47.08
C HIS A 421 -7.79 10.51 47.00
N VAL A 422 -6.71 11.26 46.78
CA VAL A 422 -6.69 12.72 46.70
C VAL A 422 -6.09 13.13 45.37
N PRO A 423 -6.67 14.11 44.65
CA PRO A 423 -6.07 14.60 43.41
C PRO A 423 -4.70 15.23 43.70
N ASP A 424 -3.71 14.86 42.90
CA ASP A 424 -2.37 15.43 42.94
C ASP A 424 -2.04 16.02 41.56
N GLU A 425 -2.17 17.33 41.44
CA GLU A 425 -1.95 18.08 40.19
C GLU A 425 -0.47 18.10 39.77
N ASP A 426 0.44 17.84 40.72
CA ASP A 426 1.87 17.75 40.42
C ASP A 426 2.21 16.42 39.73
N VAL A 427 1.37 15.38 39.89
CA VAL A 427 1.60 14.06 39.29
C VAL A 427 1.26 14.07 37.81
N ILE A 428 2.29 13.97 36.98
CA ILE A 428 2.19 13.98 35.52
C ILE A 428 2.63 12.62 34.98
N ALA A 429 1.84 12.08 34.06
CA ALA A 429 2.16 10.90 33.27
C ALA A 429 2.49 11.30 31.83
N ASP A 430 3.76 11.16 31.45
CA ASP A 430 4.23 11.48 30.11
C ASP A 430 4.39 10.21 29.26
N ALA A 431 3.74 10.19 28.10
CA ALA A 431 3.98 9.18 27.07
C ALA A 431 5.36 9.39 26.42
N VAL A 432 6.28 8.45 26.60
CA VAL A 432 7.63 8.49 26.03
C VAL A 432 7.73 7.51 24.87
N TRP A 433 7.87 8.06 23.67
CA TRP A 433 8.07 7.31 22.43
C TRP A 433 9.56 7.14 22.15
N LEU A 434 9.95 6.00 21.58
CA LEU A 434 11.33 5.80 21.16
C LEU A 434 11.69 6.81 20.05
N PRO A 435 12.88 7.42 20.10
CA PRO A 435 13.31 8.34 19.06
C PRO A 435 13.47 7.58 17.72
N PRO A 436 13.28 8.25 16.57
CA PRO A 436 13.53 7.63 15.28
C PRO A 436 14.94 7.05 15.22
N VAL A 437 15.05 5.80 14.78
CA VAL A 437 16.34 5.13 14.61
C VAL A 437 17.03 5.68 13.36
N ASP A 438 18.31 6.03 13.48
CA ASP A 438 19.13 6.37 12.33
C ASP A 438 19.58 5.10 11.62
N TRP A 439 18.74 4.62 10.72
CA TRP A 439 18.95 3.40 9.94
C TRP A 439 20.24 3.36 9.14
N SER A 440 20.84 4.52 8.82
CA SER A 440 22.14 4.60 8.15
C SER A 440 23.31 4.08 9.00
N LYS A 441 23.11 3.98 10.32
CA LYS A 441 24.11 3.52 11.29
C LYS A 441 23.91 2.06 11.71
N VAL A 442 22.83 1.42 11.25
CA VAL A 442 22.52 0.02 11.56
C VAL A 442 23.06 -0.87 10.43
N PRO A 443 24.03 -1.77 10.70
CA PRO A 443 24.60 -2.66 9.68
C PRO A 443 23.52 -3.52 9.01
N GLY A 444 23.57 -3.67 7.68
CA GLY A 444 22.65 -4.54 6.91
C GLY A 444 21.36 -3.87 6.40
N VAL A 445 21.03 -2.67 6.88
CA VAL A 445 19.85 -1.90 6.42
C VAL A 445 20.17 -1.04 5.18
N SER A 446 21.37 -0.46 5.12
CA SER A 446 21.82 0.37 4.00
C SER A 446 21.98 -0.41 2.68
N ASP A 447 22.10 -1.74 2.78
CA ASP A 447 22.32 -2.65 1.65
C ASP A 447 21.06 -3.44 1.26
N CYS A 448 19.88 -3.14 1.86
CA CYS A 448 18.62 -3.81 1.50
C CYS A 448 18.06 -3.25 0.19
N PRO A 449 18.13 -3.97 -0.95
CA PRO A 449 17.64 -3.50 -2.25
C PRO A 449 16.11 -3.35 -2.30
N ASN A 450 15.40 -3.98 -1.36
CA ASN A 450 13.92 -4.06 -1.30
C ASN A 450 13.27 -2.86 -0.59
N LEU A 451 14.10 -1.93 -0.10
CA LEU A 451 13.71 -0.79 0.72
C LEU A 451 13.74 0.50 -0.12
N VAL A 452 13.00 0.53 -1.23
CA VAL A 452 12.84 1.74 -2.04
C VAL A 452 11.45 1.77 -2.66
N CYS A 453 10.82 2.94 -2.54
CA CYS A 453 9.57 3.34 -3.16
C CYS A 453 9.59 3.05 -4.67
N ASN A 454 8.90 1.98 -5.05
CA ASN A 454 8.42 1.79 -6.42
C ASN A 454 6.91 1.91 -6.39
N PHE A 455 6.41 3.12 -6.68
CA PHE A 455 5.18 3.25 -7.44
C PHE A 455 5.55 3.25 -8.93
N PRO A 456 4.70 2.69 -9.80
CA PRO A 456 4.85 2.88 -11.24
C PRO A 456 4.84 4.38 -11.53
N ILE A 457 5.93 4.89 -12.10
CA ILE A 457 6.09 6.29 -12.49
C ILE A 457 5.15 6.55 -13.68
N VAL A 458 4.04 7.23 -13.43
CA VAL A 458 3.26 7.98 -14.42
C VAL A 458 4.08 9.22 -14.78
N PHE A 459 4.62 9.31 -16.00
CA PHE A 459 5.16 10.58 -16.51
C PHE A 459 4.03 11.39 -17.16
N GLU A 460 3.68 12.52 -16.55
CA GLU A 460 2.88 13.57 -17.17
C GLU A 460 3.83 14.52 -17.92
N ILE A 461 3.89 14.45 -19.26
CA ILE A 461 4.58 15.47 -20.06
C ILE A 461 3.54 16.49 -20.50
N ARG A 462 3.49 17.63 -19.79
CA ARG A 462 2.88 18.86 -20.28
C ARG A 462 3.83 19.57 -21.24
N ASP A 463 3.25 20.10 -22.30
CA ASP A 463 3.86 20.83 -23.41
C ASP A 463 4.99 21.80 -23.05
N ALA A 464 6.07 21.75 -23.83
CA ALA A 464 6.86 22.94 -24.17
C ALA A 464 7.50 22.78 -25.56
N CYS A 465 6.87 23.44 -26.54
CA CYS A 465 7.39 23.66 -27.87
C CYS A 465 8.72 24.45 -27.88
N THR A 466 9.58 24.08 -28.84
CA THR A 466 10.58 24.90 -29.56
C THR A 466 11.66 25.63 -28.76
N CYS A 467 12.94 25.19 -28.86
CA CYS A 467 13.94 25.93 -29.64
C CYS A 467 15.29 25.20 -29.77
N SER A 468 15.87 25.43 -30.95
CA SER A 468 17.14 24.98 -31.51
C SER A 468 18.41 25.24 -30.66
N SER A 469 19.35 24.29 -30.78
CA SER A 469 20.82 24.42 -30.72
C SER A 469 21.54 24.55 -29.36
N ARG A 470 22.16 23.45 -28.93
CA ARG A 470 23.62 23.23 -28.78
C ARG A 470 23.87 22.04 -27.85
N ILE A 471 24.52 21.01 -28.37
CA ILE A 471 25.03 19.87 -27.62
C ILE A 471 26.33 20.29 -26.92
N PRO A 472 26.48 20.00 -25.62
CA PRO A 472 27.74 19.50 -25.11
C PRO A 472 27.56 18.13 -24.46
N MET A 473 28.34 17.16 -24.93
CA MET A 473 28.59 15.89 -24.26
C MET A 473 29.25 16.14 -22.90
N ALA A 474 28.64 15.63 -21.84
CA ALA A 474 29.32 15.27 -20.60
C ALA A 474 28.73 13.93 -20.13
N VAL A 475 29.47 12.85 -20.41
CA VAL A 475 29.20 11.51 -19.91
C VAL A 475 29.89 11.39 -18.56
N THR A 476 29.14 11.40 -17.46
CA THR A 476 29.60 10.83 -16.19
C THR A 476 28.45 10.25 -15.37
N SER A 477 28.54 8.92 -15.19
CA SER A 477 28.15 8.11 -14.03
C SER A 477 26.70 8.09 -13.57
N PHE A 478 25.91 7.13 -14.08
CA PHE A 478 24.88 6.42 -13.33
C PHE A 478 24.72 5.01 -13.91
N PHE A 479 25.31 4.00 -13.27
CA PHE A 479 24.93 2.59 -13.36
C PHE A 479 24.97 2.03 -11.93
N PRO A 480 23.89 1.47 -11.38
CA PRO A 480 23.97 0.70 -10.15
C PRO A 480 24.70 -0.62 -10.42
N PHE A 481 25.59 -0.97 -9.51
CA PHE A 481 26.32 -2.23 -9.47
C PHE A 481 25.32 -3.40 -9.42
N VAL A 482 25.30 -4.22 -10.46
CA VAL A 482 24.84 -5.61 -10.35
C VAL A 482 26.02 -6.39 -9.77
N GLN A 483 25.94 -6.73 -8.48
CA GLN A 483 26.79 -7.78 -7.90
C GLN A 483 26.33 -9.11 -8.50
N LEU A 484 26.88 -9.47 -9.65
CA LEU A 484 26.84 -10.83 -10.14
C LEU A 484 27.78 -11.62 -9.22
N ASP A 485 27.21 -12.38 -8.29
CA ASP A 485 27.95 -13.32 -7.46
C ASP A 485 28.45 -14.45 -8.37
N LEU A 486 29.67 -14.27 -8.91
CA LEU A 486 30.36 -15.23 -9.77
C LEU A 486 30.98 -16.33 -8.91
N THR A 487 30.13 -17.16 -8.33
CA THR A 487 30.53 -18.42 -7.71
C THR A 487 29.89 -19.59 -8.46
N LEU A 488 30.43 -19.92 -9.65
CA LEU A 488 30.33 -21.27 -10.23
C LEU A 488 31.33 -21.47 -11.40
N GLU A 489 32.38 -22.22 -11.06
CA GLU A 489 33.13 -23.17 -11.89
C GLU A 489 33.63 -22.78 -13.30
N LEU A 490 34.82 -22.18 -13.32
CA LEU A 490 35.78 -22.41 -14.41
C LEU A 490 36.31 -23.87 -14.34
N LYS A 491 35.59 -24.80 -14.98
CA LYS A 491 36.08 -26.15 -15.32
C LYS A 491 37.26 -26.18 -16.32
N CYS A 492 37.89 -25.04 -16.59
CA CYS A 492 39.10 -24.94 -17.42
C CYS A 492 40.36 -24.55 -16.63
N ALA A 493 40.27 -24.26 -15.32
CA ALA A 493 41.44 -23.90 -14.50
C ALA A 493 42.25 -25.10 -13.97
N GLY A 494 41.75 -26.33 -14.15
CA GLY A 494 42.43 -27.57 -13.72
C GLY A 494 43.73 -27.89 -14.44
N HIS A 495 44.03 -27.21 -15.57
CA HIS A 495 45.30 -27.39 -16.29
C HIS A 495 46.43 -26.44 -15.83
N TRP A 496 46.13 -25.38 -15.08
CA TRP A 496 47.14 -24.41 -14.64
C TRP A 496 47.70 -24.68 -13.24
N ALA A 497 46.93 -25.34 -12.36
CA ALA A 497 47.43 -25.75 -11.04
C ALA A 497 48.52 -26.84 -11.13
N ALA A 498 48.61 -27.57 -12.24
CA ALA A 498 49.64 -28.59 -12.47
C ALA A 498 51.00 -28.03 -12.95
N MET A 499 51.09 -26.75 -13.33
CA MET A 499 52.35 -26.14 -13.81
C MET A 499 53.18 -25.44 -12.74
N LEU A 500 52.67 -25.25 -11.53
CA LEU A 500 53.36 -24.56 -10.43
C LEU A 500 53.53 -25.48 -9.22
N GLY A 501 54.18 -26.62 -9.46
CA GLY A 501 54.48 -27.63 -8.45
C GLY A 501 55.39 -27.14 -7.31
N GLU A 502 54.92 -27.46 -6.10
CA GLU A 502 55.63 -27.91 -4.89
C GLU A 502 56.82 -27.11 -4.32
N ALA A 503 56.62 -26.61 -3.09
CA ALA A 503 57.62 -26.75 -2.04
C ALA A 503 56.91 -26.85 -0.66
N ASN A 504 56.73 -28.09 -0.20
CA ASN A 504 56.46 -28.44 1.19
C ASN A 504 57.74 -28.18 2.02
N ALA A 505 57.63 -27.46 3.14
CA ALA A 505 58.54 -27.64 4.27
C ALA A 505 57.87 -27.20 5.59
N THR A 506 57.73 -28.17 6.47
CA THR A 506 57.27 -28.12 7.85
C THR A 506 58.29 -27.46 8.80
N VAL A 507 57.77 -27.03 9.96
CA VAL A 507 58.40 -26.94 11.31
C VAL A 507 58.52 -25.52 11.91
N SER A 508 58.10 -25.50 13.18
CA SER A 508 57.97 -24.49 14.23
C SER A 508 59.21 -23.68 14.61
N GLU A 509 59.02 -22.43 15.05
CA GLU A 509 59.22 -21.91 16.44
C GLU A 509 59.28 -20.36 16.48
N SER A 510 58.60 -19.80 17.48
CA SER A 510 58.78 -18.52 18.22
C SER A 510 59.28 -17.20 17.58
N ALA A 511 58.50 -16.16 17.87
CA ALA A 511 58.82 -14.79 18.34
C ALA A 511 59.54 -13.75 17.44
N ASP A 512 58.87 -12.59 17.33
CA ASP A 512 59.32 -11.20 17.13
C ASP A 512 60.47 -10.87 16.17
N GLU A 513 60.17 -10.20 15.04
CA GLU A 513 60.67 -8.84 14.73
C GLU A 513 60.17 -8.32 13.36
N ALA A 514 60.08 -6.99 13.26
CA ALA A 514 59.53 -6.13 12.22
C ALA A 514 59.77 -6.54 10.74
N ALA A 515 58.68 -6.65 9.95
CA ALA A 515 58.73 -6.86 8.50
C ALA A 515 58.59 -5.55 7.70
N LYS A 516 59.61 -5.24 6.88
CA LYS A 516 59.52 -4.34 5.71
C LYS A 516 58.89 -5.09 4.52
N PRO A 517 58.11 -4.43 3.63
CA PRO A 517 57.44 -5.10 2.52
C PRO A 517 58.43 -5.53 1.42
N LYS A 518 58.43 -6.83 1.08
CA LYS A 518 59.10 -7.39 -0.10
C LYS A 518 58.31 -7.03 -1.36
N GLY A 519 58.93 -6.28 -2.28
CA GLY A 519 58.37 -6.02 -3.61
C GLY A 519 58.32 -7.29 -4.45
N ILE A 520 57.16 -7.55 -5.07
CA ILE A 520 56.95 -8.65 -6.01
C ILE A 520 57.47 -8.21 -7.39
N SER A 521 58.50 -8.87 -7.91
CA SER A 521 59.00 -8.70 -9.28
C SER A 521 58.16 -9.55 -10.24
N MET A 522 57.46 -8.93 -11.21
CA MET A 522 56.69 -9.62 -12.25
C MET A 522 57.48 -9.69 -13.57
N ASP A 523 57.64 -10.89 -14.14
CA ASP A 523 58.37 -11.11 -15.40
C ASP A 523 57.59 -10.62 -16.64
N ALA A 524 58.30 -10.14 -17.67
CA ALA A 524 57.75 -9.58 -18.91
C ALA A 524 56.60 -10.38 -19.60
N PRO A 525 56.63 -11.73 -19.71
CA PRO A 525 55.53 -12.47 -20.32
C PRO A 525 54.24 -12.44 -19.48
N LYS A 526 54.35 -12.34 -18.14
CA LYS A 526 53.19 -12.19 -17.25
C LYS A 526 52.56 -10.81 -17.42
N ILE A 527 53.37 -9.76 -17.62
CA ILE A 527 52.90 -8.41 -17.94
C ILE A 527 52.17 -8.41 -19.28
N ALA A 528 52.70 -9.08 -20.31
CA ALA A 528 52.06 -9.17 -21.62
C ALA A 528 50.67 -9.85 -21.57
N ILE A 529 50.54 -10.96 -20.84
CA ILE A 529 49.25 -11.65 -20.63
C ILE A 529 48.28 -10.74 -19.86
N LEU A 530 48.76 -10.04 -18.83
CA LEU A 530 47.95 -9.10 -18.05
C LEU A 530 47.45 -7.95 -18.93
N CYS A 531 48.28 -7.42 -19.84
CA CYS A 531 47.90 -6.39 -20.80
C CYS A 531 46.87 -6.88 -21.82
N ILE A 532 47.00 -8.12 -22.31
CA ILE A 532 46.00 -8.72 -23.22
C ILE A 532 44.66 -8.90 -22.50
N PHE A 533 44.69 -9.41 -21.27
CA PHE A 533 43.48 -9.58 -20.45
C PHE A 533 42.83 -8.23 -20.12
N ALA A 534 43.63 -7.24 -19.72
CA ALA A 534 43.15 -5.88 -19.47
C ALA A 534 42.57 -5.22 -20.74
N GLY A 535 43.18 -5.45 -21.90
CA GLY A 535 42.67 -4.98 -23.19
C GLY A 535 41.34 -5.64 -23.58
N ALA A 536 41.21 -6.95 -23.38
CA ALA A 536 39.97 -7.68 -23.62
C ALA A 536 38.85 -7.23 -22.65
N MET A 537 39.20 -7.03 -21.37
CA MET A 537 38.28 -6.51 -20.36
C MET A 537 37.82 -5.08 -20.69
N LEU A 538 38.74 -4.21 -21.13
CA LEU A 538 38.40 -2.85 -21.55
C LEU A 538 37.49 -2.86 -22.79
N SER A 539 37.77 -3.72 -23.77
CA SER A 539 36.92 -3.90 -24.96
C SER A 539 35.52 -4.37 -24.58
N TRP A 540 35.40 -5.32 -23.65
CA TRP A 540 34.13 -5.80 -23.14
C TRP A 540 33.36 -4.72 -22.35
N ILE A 541 34.05 -3.91 -21.55
CA ILE A 541 33.45 -2.75 -20.85
C ILE A 541 32.94 -1.70 -21.86
N LEU A 542 33.72 -1.38 -22.89
CA LEU A 542 33.29 -0.43 -23.91
C LEU A 542 32.10 -0.96 -24.72
N ALA A 543 32.08 -2.26 -25.03
CA ALA A 543 30.97 -2.89 -25.72
C ALA A 543 29.69 -2.92 -24.86
N THR A 544 29.81 -3.23 -23.57
CA THR A 544 28.66 -3.21 -22.64
C THR A 544 28.11 -1.81 -22.44
N ILE A 545 28.96 -0.78 -22.32
CA ILE A 545 28.53 0.63 -22.30
C ILE A 545 27.76 0.98 -23.58
N LYS A 546 28.28 0.58 -24.74
CA LYS A 546 27.61 0.81 -26.03
C LYS A 546 26.24 0.12 -26.08
N TRP A 547 26.16 -1.15 -25.70
CA TRP A 547 24.87 -1.86 -25.72
C TRP A 547 23.87 -1.32 -24.72
N ALA A 548 24.34 -0.78 -23.60
CA ALA A 548 23.48 -0.10 -22.64
C ALA A 548 22.95 1.22 -23.20
N ALA A 549 23.80 1.99 -23.89
CA ALA A 549 23.39 3.21 -24.59
C ALA A 549 22.37 2.93 -25.72
N ASP A 550 22.56 1.84 -26.45
CA ASP A 550 21.65 1.41 -27.53
C ASP A 550 20.39 0.69 -26.99
N GLY A 551 20.28 0.44 -25.67
CA GLY A 551 19.16 -0.27 -25.05
C GLY A 551 19.12 -1.78 -25.29
N SER A 552 20.13 -2.37 -25.94
CA SER A 552 20.19 -3.80 -26.30
C SER A 552 20.89 -4.69 -25.27
N LEU A 553 21.47 -4.10 -24.21
CA LEU A 553 22.18 -4.85 -23.18
C LEU A 553 21.33 -5.95 -22.52
N PRO A 554 20.09 -5.70 -22.06
CA PRO A 554 19.26 -6.74 -21.43
C PRO A 554 19.04 -7.95 -22.35
N ALA A 555 18.79 -7.70 -23.64
CA ALA A 555 18.61 -8.72 -24.65
C ALA A 555 19.84 -9.61 -24.83
N ARG A 556 21.03 -8.98 -24.87
CA ARG A 556 22.31 -9.70 -25.03
C ARG A 556 22.62 -10.54 -23.81
N LEU A 557 22.39 -10.01 -22.61
CA LEU A 557 22.52 -10.74 -21.36
C LEU A 557 21.55 -11.94 -21.31
N ALA A 558 20.31 -11.77 -21.81
CA ALA A 558 19.35 -12.86 -21.93
C ALA A 558 19.81 -13.94 -22.91
N VAL A 559 20.28 -13.57 -24.10
CA VAL A 559 20.83 -14.51 -25.09
C VAL A 559 22.07 -15.25 -24.57
N TRP A 560 22.85 -14.62 -23.69
CA TRP A 560 23.99 -15.25 -23.03
C TRP A 560 23.64 -16.10 -21.80
N GLY A 561 22.35 -16.17 -21.42
CA GLY A 561 21.89 -16.92 -20.26
C GLY A 561 22.24 -16.27 -18.91
N LEU A 562 22.64 -14.99 -18.91
CA LEU A 562 22.95 -14.23 -17.70
C LEU A 562 21.70 -13.58 -17.08
N LEU A 563 20.62 -13.43 -17.85
CA LEU A 563 19.32 -12.94 -17.39
C LEU A 563 18.18 -13.79 -17.97
N PRO A 564 17.06 -13.96 -17.25
CA PRO A 564 15.84 -14.50 -17.85
C PRO A 564 15.32 -13.58 -18.97
N GLU A 565 14.73 -14.15 -20.02
CA GLU A 565 14.27 -13.38 -21.19
C GLU A 565 13.20 -12.33 -20.87
N ALA A 566 12.39 -12.60 -19.85
CA ALA A 566 11.39 -11.64 -19.35
C ALA A 566 12.03 -10.30 -18.94
N PHE A 567 13.29 -10.29 -18.51
CA PHE A 567 14.00 -9.04 -18.18
C PHE A 567 14.36 -8.20 -19.40
N ALA A 568 14.29 -8.74 -20.63
CA ALA A 568 14.40 -7.93 -21.83
C ALA A 568 13.15 -7.10 -22.08
N ALA A 569 12.00 -7.45 -21.50
CA ALA A 569 10.73 -6.74 -21.66
C ALA A 569 10.63 -5.41 -20.88
N ILE A 570 11.76 -4.88 -20.40
CA ILE A 570 11.86 -3.55 -19.78
C ILE A 570 11.75 -2.40 -20.79
N SER A 571 11.98 -2.67 -22.09
CA SER A 571 11.82 -1.68 -23.16
C SER A 571 11.60 -2.34 -24.51
N VAL A 572 10.94 -1.62 -25.42
CA VAL A 572 10.76 -2.07 -26.81
C VAL A 572 12.10 -2.34 -27.51
N ARG A 573 13.12 -1.51 -27.31
CA ARG A 573 14.46 -1.69 -27.90
C ARG A 573 15.12 -2.99 -27.49
N ALA A 574 15.01 -3.33 -26.21
CA ALA A 574 15.56 -4.58 -25.69
C ALA A 574 14.80 -5.78 -26.28
N VAL A 575 13.47 -5.75 -26.37
CA VAL A 575 12.69 -6.83 -27.00
C VAL A 575 12.99 -6.95 -28.49
N ALA A 576 13.05 -5.84 -29.22
CA ALA A 576 13.42 -5.82 -30.63
C ALA A 576 14.82 -6.43 -30.84
N ALA A 577 15.79 -6.06 -29.99
CA ALA A 577 17.11 -6.66 -30.00
C ALA A 577 17.10 -8.16 -29.64
N LEU A 578 16.25 -8.58 -28.71
CA LEU A 578 16.10 -9.99 -28.31
C LEU A 578 15.59 -10.82 -29.48
N LEU A 579 14.50 -10.39 -30.12
CA LEU A 579 13.93 -11.05 -31.30
C LEU A 579 14.96 -11.15 -32.44
N ARG A 580 15.78 -10.11 -32.63
CA ARG A 580 16.85 -10.12 -33.64
C ARG A 580 17.96 -11.11 -33.32
N LEU A 581 18.48 -11.06 -32.09
CA LEU A 581 19.68 -11.79 -31.68
C LEU A 581 19.41 -13.27 -31.40
N LYS A 582 18.24 -13.60 -30.87
CA LYS A 582 17.91 -14.95 -30.40
C LYS A 582 17.38 -15.81 -31.55
N SER A 583 18.01 -16.95 -31.80
CA SER A 583 17.59 -17.90 -32.85
C SER A 583 16.45 -18.84 -32.43
N GLY A 584 16.11 -18.91 -31.14
CA GLY A 584 15.07 -19.79 -30.59
C GLY A 584 13.72 -19.12 -30.34
N SER A 585 12.73 -19.96 -29.98
CA SER A 585 11.34 -19.59 -29.70
C SER A 585 11.21 -18.63 -28.51
N THR A 586 10.47 -17.52 -28.69
CA THR A 586 10.09 -16.52 -27.67
C THR A 586 8.57 -16.36 -27.73
N PRO A 587 7.82 -17.32 -27.15
CA PRO A 587 6.39 -17.46 -27.41
C PRO A 587 5.53 -16.38 -26.72
N VAL A 588 6.04 -15.70 -25.69
CA VAL A 588 5.30 -14.69 -24.93
C VAL A 588 6.11 -13.40 -24.86
N LEU A 589 5.50 -12.28 -25.25
CA LEU A 589 6.04 -10.94 -25.07
C LEU A 589 5.12 -10.12 -24.19
N ALA A 590 5.55 -9.86 -22.96
CA ALA A 590 4.80 -9.06 -22.00
C ALA A 590 5.48 -7.71 -21.73
N LEU A 591 4.98 -6.66 -22.37
CA LEU A 591 5.52 -5.30 -22.30
C LEU A 591 4.55 -4.41 -21.52
N LYS A 592 4.92 -4.10 -20.27
CA LYS A 592 4.12 -3.27 -19.37
C LYS A 592 4.70 -1.87 -19.25
N SER A 593 3.86 -0.86 -19.48
CA SER A 593 4.19 0.57 -19.30
C SER A 593 5.47 1.04 -20.01
N CYS A 594 5.79 0.45 -21.17
CA CYS A 594 7.00 0.76 -21.93
C CYS A 594 6.78 0.88 -23.44
N VAL A 595 5.55 0.66 -23.92
CA VAL A 595 5.14 0.82 -25.32
C VAL A 595 4.39 2.14 -25.48
N SER A 596 4.79 2.92 -26.47
CA SER A 596 4.15 4.17 -26.90
C SER A 596 4.05 4.19 -28.41
N ASP A 597 3.22 5.07 -29.00
CA ASP A 597 3.11 5.16 -30.46
C ASP A 597 4.45 5.40 -31.16
N GLY A 598 5.36 6.14 -30.51
CA GLY A 598 6.68 6.46 -31.06
C GLY A 598 7.62 5.26 -31.15
N ASN A 599 7.48 4.27 -30.26
CA ASN A 599 8.30 3.06 -30.25
C ASN A 599 7.54 1.82 -30.75
N ALA A 600 6.22 1.87 -30.89
CA ALA A 600 5.40 0.80 -31.45
C ALA A 600 5.86 0.42 -32.87
N GLY A 601 6.32 1.39 -33.67
CA GLY A 601 6.90 1.13 -34.98
C GLY A 601 8.17 0.27 -34.93
N GLU A 602 9.04 0.48 -33.94
CA GLU A 602 10.24 -0.35 -33.76
C GLU A 602 9.87 -1.79 -33.37
N LEU A 603 8.88 -1.96 -32.50
CA LEU A 603 8.36 -3.28 -32.17
C LEU A 603 7.68 -3.94 -33.39
N ALA A 604 6.91 -3.19 -34.16
CA ALA A 604 6.24 -3.65 -35.36
C ALA A 604 7.24 -4.16 -36.41
N GLU A 605 8.33 -3.44 -36.66
CA GLU A 605 9.39 -3.92 -37.57
C GLU A 605 10.05 -5.19 -37.04
N ALA A 606 10.33 -5.26 -35.74
CA ALA A 606 10.91 -6.48 -35.14
C ALA A 606 9.96 -7.68 -35.24
N LEU A 607 8.65 -7.47 -35.04
CA LEU A 607 7.63 -8.51 -35.24
C LEU A 607 7.54 -8.93 -36.71
N ARG A 608 7.65 -7.97 -37.64
CA ARG A 608 7.63 -8.25 -39.07
C ARG A 608 8.80 -9.12 -39.52
N GLU A 609 10.01 -8.80 -39.07
CA GLU A 609 11.23 -9.51 -39.47
C GLU A 609 11.46 -10.82 -38.71
N HIS A 610 11.05 -10.89 -37.44
CA HIS A 610 11.47 -11.96 -36.53
C HIS A 610 10.34 -12.67 -35.79
N GLY A 611 9.11 -12.14 -35.80
CA GLY A 611 7.98 -12.70 -35.04
C GLY A 611 7.65 -14.15 -35.39
N LYS A 612 7.70 -14.50 -36.68
CA LYS A 612 7.48 -15.89 -37.14
C LYS A 612 8.61 -16.83 -36.73
N ARG A 613 9.87 -16.38 -36.77
CA ARG A 613 11.04 -17.15 -36.29
C ARG A 613 10.98 -17.36 -34.78
N ALA A 614 10.49 -16.35 -34.07
CA ALA A 614 10.32 -16.39 -32.63
C ALA A 614 9.12 -17.25 -32.18
N GLU A 615 8.32 -17.79 -33.09
CA GLU A 615 7.12 -18.57 -32.76
C GLU A 615 6.24 -17.84 -31.73
N LEU A 616 6.04 -16.53 -31.91
CA LEU A 616 5.29 -15.71 -30.97
C LEU A 616 3.81 -16.16 -30.93
N VAL A 617 3.34 -16.48 -29.73
CA VAL A 617 1.97 -16.95 -29.44
C VAL A 617 1.18 -15.92 -28.64
N ALA A 618 1.81 -15.20 -27.72
CA ALA A 618 1.14 -14.25 -26.84
C ALA A 618 1.81 -12.87 -26.85
N LEU A 619 1.00 -11.82 -26.99
CA LEU A 619 1.42 -10.43 -26.92
C LEU A 619 0.60 -9.72 -25.85
N GLU A 620 1.25 -9.41 -24.73
CA GLU A 620 0.63 -8.74 -23.59
C GLU A 620 1.16 -7.31 -23.50
N LEU A 621 0.26 -6.34 -23.67
CA LEU A 621 0.55 -4.90 -23.66
C LEU A 621 -0.23 -4.16 -22.56
N PRO A 622 -0.29 -4.63 -21.30
CA PRO A 622 -1.10 -3.98 -20.30
C PRO A 622 -0.46 -2.68 -19.78
N TYR A 623 -1.27 -1.71 -19.34
CA TYR A 623 -0.82 -0.46 -18.72
C TYR A 623 0.12 0.40 -19.59
N ASN A 624 -0.07 0.43 -20.91
CA ASN A 624 0.66 1.26 -21.86
C ASN A 624 -0.16 2.52 -22.22
N HIS A 625 -0.21 3.49 -21.31
CA HIS A 625 -1.05 4.69 -21.45
C HIS A 625 -0.68 5.60 -22.64
N GLU A 626 0.55 5.50 -23.15
CA GLU A 626 1.03 6.23 -24.34
C GLU A 626 0.79 5.49 -25.67
N LEU A 627 0.17 4.30 -25.62
CA LEU A 627 -0.20 3.52 -26.80
C LEU A 627 -1.63 3.89 -27.21
N SER A 628 -1.78 4.48 -28.39
CA SER A 628 -3.07 4.88 -28.97
C SER A 628 -3.53 3.91 -30.06
N GLU A 629 -4.66 4.22 -30.70
CA GLU A 629 -5.16 3.52 -31.89
C GLU A 629 -4.05 3.33 -32.95
N ALA A 630 -3.23 4.36 -33.17
CA ALA A 630 -2.19 4.35 -34.21
C ALA A 630 -1.08 3.33 -33.91
N GLY A 631 -0.62 3.24 -32.66
CA GLY A 631 0.42 2.28 -32.29
C GLY A 631 -0.09 0.85 -32.29
N VAL A 632 -1.29 0.58 -31.76
CA VAL A 632 -1.88 -0.78 -31.82
C VAL A 632 -2.13 -1.20 -33.26
N GLN A 633 -2.62 -0.29 -34.11
CA GLN A 633 -2.84 -0.57 -35.53
C GLN A 633 -1.53 -0.98 -36.24
N GLN A 634 -0.40 -0.33 -35.93
CA GLN A 634 0.90 -0.71 -36.49
C GLN A 634 1.33 -2.12 -36.05
N LEU A 635 1.14 -2.45 -34.77
CA LEU A 635 1.48 -3.76 -34.24
C LEU A 635 0.60 -4.86 -34.86
N VAL A 636 -0.70 -4.64 -34.93
CA VAL A 636 -1.65 -5.56 -35.55
C VAL A 636 -1.33 -5.76 -37.04
N ALA A 637 -1.03 -4.68 -37.76
CA ALA A 637 -0.63 -4.77 -39.17
C ALA A 637 0.62 -5.64 -39.34
N ALA A 638 1.66 -5.44 -38.51
CA ALA A 638 2.88 -6.24 -38.55
C ALA A 638 2.63 -7.73 -38.24
N VAL A 639 1.79 -8.04 -37.25
CA VAL A 639 1.40 -9.42 -36.89
C VAL A 639 0.71 -10.10 -38.07
N VAL A 640 -0.21 -9.40 -38.73
CA VAL A 640 -0.94 -9.91 -39.90
C VAL A 640 -0.02 -10.08 -41.10
N GLU A 641 0.81 -9.09 -41.42
CA GLU A 641 1.74 -9.12 -42.54
C GLU A 641 2.80 -10.22 -42.42
N ALA A 642 3.28 -10.50 -41.21
CA ALA A 642 4.25 -11.56 -40.96
C ALA A 642 3.62 -12.94 -40.73
N GLU A 643 2.29 -13.06 -40.80
CA GLU A 643 1.54 -14.29 -40.52
C GLU A 643 1.93 -14.92 -39.17
N VAL A 644 2.10 -14.08 -38.14
CA VAL A 644 2.44 -14.56 -36.80
C VAL A 644 1.24 -15.32 -36.23
N ALA A 645 1.50 -16.50 -35.67
CA ALA A 645 0.48 -17.37 -35.09
C ALA A 645 0.06 -16.89 -33.68
N LEU A 646 -0.38 -15.63 -33.58
CA LEU A 646 -0.78 -15.04 -32.32
C LEU A 646 -2.11 -15.63 -31.83
N GLU A 647 -2.08 -16.26 -30.65
CA GLU A 647 -3.23 -16.91 -30.01
C GLU A 647 -3.75 -16.12 -28.79
N ASP A 648 -2.91 -15.31 -28.13
CA ASP A 648 -3.30 -14.48 -26.97
C ASP A 648 -2.88 -13.01 -27.17
N LEU A 649 -3.85 -12.10 -27.01
CA LEU A 649 -3.64 -10.66 -27.06
C LEU A 649 -4.26 -10.01 -25.82
N ASP A 650 -3.42 -9.32 -25.04
CA ASP A 650 -3.85 -8.55 -23.89
C ASP A 650 -3.58 -7.06 -24.10
N LEU A 651 -4.63 -6.24 -24.16
CA LEU A 651 -4.56 -4.78 -24.22
C LEU A 651 -5.10 -4.13 -22.95
N SER A 652 -5.19 -4.87 -21.84
CA SER A 652 -5.85 -4.41 -20.60
C SER A 652 -5.23 -3.15 -19.99
N PHE A 653 -6.03 -2.39 -19.26
CA PHE A 653 -5.66 -1.15 -18.57
C PHE A 653 -5.13 -0.06 -19.51
N ASN A 654 -5.68 -0.02 -20.73
CA ASN A 654 -5.41 0.99 -21.74
C ASN A 654 -6.69 1.76 -22.06
N ALA A 655 -7.27 2.41 -21.04
CA ALA A 655 -8.54 3.12 -21.13
C ALA A 655 -8.61 4.18 -22.25
N GLN A 656 -7.45 4.70 -22.67
CA GLN A 656 -7.35 5.65 -23.78
C GLN A 656 -7.66 5.06 -25.16
N LEU A 657 -7.64 3.73 -25.32
CA LEU A 657 -7.98 3.08 -26.59
C LEU A 657 -9.48 3.18 -26.88
N GLY A 658 -10.33 3.15 -25.86
CA GLY A 658 -11.78 3.15 -26.00
C GLY A 658 -12.27 2.10 -27.00
N ASP A 659 -13.31 2.46 -27.75
CA ASP A 659 -13.88 1.61 -28.82
C ASP A 659 -12.91 1.34 -29.98
N ALA A 660 -11.83 2.12 -30.10
CA ALA A 660 -10.82 1.88 -31.12
C ALA A 660 -10.05 0.57 -30.88
N ALA A 661 -9.95 0.09 -29.63
CA ALA A 661 -9.30 -1.18 -29.29
C ALA A 661 -9.87 -2.35 -30.12
N VAL A 662 -11.19 -2.43 -30.24
CA VAL A 662 -11.84 -3.48 -31.05
C VAL A 662 -11.63 -3.23 -32.54
N ARG A 663 -11.73 -1.97 -32.97
CA ARG A 663 -11.60 -1.58 -34.38
C ARG A 663 -10.23 -1.98 -34.95
N VAL A 664 -9.16 -1.76 -34.19
CA VAL A 664 -7.79 -2.08 -34.62
C VAL A 664 -7.47 -3.57 -34.52
N VAL A 665 -8.05 -4.29 -33.56
CA VAL A 665 -7.83 -5.75 -33.39
C VAL A 665 -8.69 -6.56 -34.36
N LYS A 666 -9.73 -5.97 -34.97
CA LYS A 666 -10.60 -6.61 -35.96
C LYS A 666 -9.89 -7.52 -36.98
N PRO A 667 -8.75 -7.15 -37.60
CA PRO A 667 -8.06 -8.02 -38.54
C PRO A 667 -7.63 -9.38 -37.93
N LEU A 668 -7.28 -9.40 -36.64
CA LEU A 668 -6.90 -10.60 -35.90
C LEU A 668 -8.11 -11.46 -35.47
N LEU A 669 -9.31 -10.87 -35.46
CA LEU A 669 -10.56 -11.54 -35.07
C LEU A 669 -11.23 -12.30 -36.22
N THR A 670 -10.84 -12.02 -37.47
CA THR A 670 -11.46 -12.63 -38.66
C THR A 670 -10.64 -13.81 -39.20
N LEU A 671 -11.22 -14.58 -40.14
CA LEU A 671 -10.82 -15.92 -40.68
C LEU A 671 -9.33 -16.22 -40.99
N GLN A 672 -8.43 -15.24 -40.92
CA GLN A 672 -6.98 -15.42 -41.04
C GLN A 672 -6.26 -15.49 -39.67
N GLY A 673 -6.90 -15.04 -38.59
CA GLY A 673 -6.34 -14.99 -37.24
C GLY A 673 -6.48 -16.31 -36.47
N ARG A 674 -5.46 -16.61 -35.65
CA ARG A 674 -5.44 -17.74 -34.70
C ARG A 674 -5.80 -17.30 -33.28
N LEU A 675 -6.29 -16.06 -33.11
CA LEU A 675 -6.53 -15.49 -31.81
C LEU A 675 -7.64 -16.28 -31.09
N SER A 676 -7.27 -16.84 -29.94
CA SER A 676 -8.14 -17.63 -29.08
C SER A 676 -8.48 -16.89 -27.78
N THR A 677 -7.60 -15.99 -27.34
CA THR A 677 -7.76 -15.20 -26.12
C THR A 677 -7.63 -13.73 -26.42
N LEU A 678 -8.64 -12.95 -26.01
CA LEU A 678 -8.62 -11.50 -26.09
C LEU A 678 -8.97 -10.91 -24.73
N ARG A 679 -8.05 -10.12 -24.16
CA ARG A 679 -8.27 -9.38 -22.91
C ARG A 679 -8.31 -7.88 -23.18
N LEU A 680 -9.45 -7.27 -22.87
CA LEU A 680 -9.73 -5.84 -22.98
C LEU A 680 -10.23 -5.29 -21.64
N VAL A 681 -9.58 -5.63 -20.53
CA VAL A 681 -9.99 -5.15 -19.20
C VAL A 681 -9.70 -3.65 -19.09
N ASP A 682 -10.62 -2.84 -18.57
CA ASP A 682 -10.42 -1.39 -18.37
C ASP A 682 -9.82 -0.68 -19.61
N CYS A 683 -10.42 -0.94 -20.78
CA CYS A 683 -10.00 -0.36 -22.06
C CYS A 683 -10.88 0.82 -22.49
N GLY A 684 -11.83 1.23 -21.65
CA GLY A 684 -12.78 2.30 -21.96
C GLY A 684 -13.80 1.92 -23.04
N LEU A 685 -14.11 0.63 -23.19
CA LEU A 685 -15.09 0.16 -24.16
C LEU A 685 -16.49 0.68 -23.84
N GLY A 686 -17.20 1.09 -24.88
CA GLY A 686 -18.58 1.52 -24.85
C GLY A 686 -19.42 0.82 -25.92
N HIS A 687 -20.49 1.49 -26.34
CA HIS A 687 -21.48 0.96 -27.28
C HIS A 687 -20.87 0.56 -28.62
N ASP A 688 -20.06 1.42 -29.25
CA ASP A 688 -19.63 1.20 -30.63
C ASP A 688 -18.60 0.07 -30.75
N GLY A 689 -17.71 -0.04 -29.77
CA GLY A 689 -16.74 -1.12 -29.69
C GLY A 689 -17.43 -2.47 -29.49
N LEU A 690 -18.42 -2.52 -28.59
CA LEU A 690 -19.18 -3.73 -28.32
C LEU A 690 -20.09 -4.12 -29.50
N ALA A 691 -20.75 -3.16 -30.14
CA ALA A 691 -21.55 -3.38 -31.34
C ALA A 691 -20.70 -3.92 -32.50
N LEU A 692 -19.43 -3.50 -32.58
CA LEU A 692 -18.49 -4.04 -33.56
C LEU A 692 -18.10 -5.49 -33.23
N LEU A 693 -17.90 -5.84 -31.96
CA LEU A 693 -17.70 -7.24 -31.53
C LEU A 693 -18.92 -8.09 -31.87
N ALA A 694 -20.13 -7.63 -31.52
CA ALA A 694 -21.39 -8.32 -31.79
C ALA A 694 -21.57 -8.63 -33.27
N LYS A 695 -21.30 -7.64 -34.14
CA LYS A 695 -21.38 -7.80 -35.59
C LYS A 695 -20.45 -8.89 -36.14
N GLU A 696 -19.30 -9.10 -35.51
CA GLU A 696 -18.35 -10.13 -35.92
C GLU A 696 -18.47 -11.42 -35.07
N ALA A 697 -19.39 -11.49 -34.11
CA ALA A 697 -19.51 -12.58 -33.12
C ALA A 697 -19.51 -13.97 -33.77
N THR A 698 -20.35 -14.16 -34.79
CA THR A 698 -20.45 -15.43 -35.53
C THR A 698 -19.16 -15.88 -36.23
N ARG A 699 -18.21 -14.96 -36.43
CA ARG A 699 -16.90 -15.21 -37.04
C ARG A 699 -15.78 -15.31 -36.01
N LEU A 700 -16.03 -14.91 -34.76
CA LEU A 700 -15.05 -14.97 -33.69
C LEU A 700 -14.66 -16.43 -33.45
N ARG A 701 -13.35 -16.66 -33.36
CA ARG A 701 -12.74 -17.93 -32.96
C ARG A 701 -12.13 -17.86 -31.55
N LEU A 702 -12.62 -16.92 -30.74
CA LEU A 702 -12.18 -16.70 -29.37
C LEU A 702 -12.78 -17.75 -28.44
N ASN A 703 -11.93 -18.40 -27.66
CA ASN A 703 -12.31 -19.25 -26.53
C ASN A 703 -12.51 -18.40 -25.26
N VAL A 704 -11.69 -17.35 -25.09
CA VAL A 704 -11.68 -16.49 -23.90
C VAL A 704 -11.83 -15.03 -24.30
N LEU A 705 -12.85 -14.37 -23.74
CA LEU A 705 -13.09 -12.93 -23.89
C LEU A 705 -13.22 -12.26 -22.53
N HIS A 706 -12.32 -11.32 -22.24
CA HIS A 706 -12.30 -10.59 -20.97
C HIS A 706 -12.62 -9.11 -21.19
N LEU A 707 -13.79 -8.66 -20.71
CA LEU A 707 -14.31 -7.29 -20.88
C LEU A 707 -14.51 -6.56 -19.54
N SER A 708 -13.97 -7.11 -18.45
CA SER A 708 -14.11 -6.57 -17.10
C SER A 708 -13.68 -5.10 -16.98
N ALA A 709 -14.23 -4.38 -16.00
CA ALA A 709 -13.93 -2.99 -15.70
C ALA A 709 -14.21 -1.99 -16.85
N ASN A 710 -14.98 -2.39 -17.87
CA ASN A 710 -15.55 -1.45 -18.85
C ASN A 710 -16.98 -1.07 -18.46
N LYS A 711 -17.39 0.16 -18.76
CA LYS A 711 -18.75 0.65 -18.44
C LYS A 711 -19.74 0.13 -19.48
N LEU A 712 -20.27 -1.06 -19.27
CA LEU A 712 -21.18 -1.76 -20.20
C LEU A 712 -22.66 -1.68 -19.77
N THR A 713 -23.00 -0.70 -18.95
CA THR A 713 -24.35 -0.43 -18.46
C THR A 713 -25.33 -0.17 -19.62
N GLY A 714 -26.44 -0.92 -19.65
CA GLY A 714 -27.48 -0.78 -20.67
C GLY A 714 -27.16 -1.41 -22.03
N LEU A 715 -26.13 -2.27 -22.11
CA LEU A 715 -25.67 -2.92 -23.34
C LEU A 715 -25.90 -4.44 -23.36
N GLY A 716 -26.77 -4.97 -22.51
CA GLY A 716 -27.01 -6.41 -22.40
C GLY A 716 -27.47 -7.10 -23.67
N ASP A 717 -28.28 -6.44 -24.50
CA ASP A 717 -28.70 -6.98 -25.79
C ASP A 717 -27.51 -7.18 -26.74
N ILE A 718 -26.58 -6.22 -26.76
CA ILE A 718 -25.36 -6.31 -27.57
C ILE A 718 -24.42 -7.37 -26.99
N LEU A 719 -24.32 -7.49 -25.66
CA LEU A 719 -23.57 -8.56 -25.00
C LEU A 719 -24.13 -9.94 -25.36
N ALA A 720 -25.46 -10.09 -25.40
CA ALA A 720 -26.10 -11.32 -25.82
C ALA A 720 -25.73 -11.70 -27.27
N GLU A 721 -25.69 -10.73 -28.19
CA GLU A 721 -25.18 -10.96 -29.55
C GLU A 721 -23.69 -11.38 -29.57
N VAL A 722 -22.84 -10.78 -28.73
CA VAL A 722 -21.42 -11.19 -28.60
C VAL A 722 -21.31 -12.65 -28.13
N MET A 723 -22.20 -13.08 -27.24
CA MET A 723 -22.23 -14.45 -26.71
C MET A 723 -22.61 -15.52 -27.76
N GLU A 724 -23.11 -15.13 -28.94
CA GLU A 724 -23.35 -16.03 -30.08
C GLU A 724 -22.06 -16.54 -30.75
N ALA A 725 -20.90 -16.10 -30.28
CA ALA A 725 -19.62 -16.59 -30.76
C ALA A 725 -19.53 -18.13 -30.60
N PRO A 726 -19.30 -18.88 -31.70
CA PRO A 726 -19.55 -20.32 -31.74
C PRO A 726 -18.62 -21.16 -30.85
N VAL A 727 -17.44 -20.63 -30.51
CA VAL A 727 -16.41 -21.31 -29.74
C VAL A 727 -16.05 -20.60 -28.42
N LEU A 728 -16.82 -19.57 -28.04
CA LEU A 728 -16.56 -18.84 -26.81
C LEU A 728 -16.94 -19.70 -25.60
N GLU A 729 -15.95 -20.05 -24.79
CA GLU A 729 -16.11 -20.89 -23.61
C GLU A 729 -16.08 -20.05 -22.32
N ASP A 730 -15.23 -19.02 -22.25
CA ASP A 730 -15.03 -18.20 -21.06
C ASP A 730 -15.31 -16.72 -21.36
N LEU A 731 -16.30 -16.16 -20.65
CA LEU A 731 -16.64 -14.74 -20.71
C LEU A 731 -16.52 -14.10 -19.32
N ALA A 732 -15.74 -13.02 -19.22
CA ALA A 732 -15.58 -12.30 -17.97
C ALA A 732 -16.03 -10.84 -18.09
N LEU A 733 -16.99 -10.48 -17.23
CA LEU A 733 -17.70 -9.20 -17.14
C LEU A 733 -17.65 -8.69 -15.70
N VAL A 734 -16.49 -8.72 -15.05
CA VAL A 734 -16.33 -8.28 -13.66
C VAL A 734 -16.34 -6.77 -13.60
N HIS A 735 -17.10 -6.18 -12.67
CA HIS A 735 -17.17 -4.72 -12.48
C HIS A 735 -17.55 -3.95 -13.76
N CYS A 736 -18.58 -4.41 -14.46
CA CYS A 736 -19.05 -3.78 -15.71
C CYS A 736 -20.25 -2.84 -15.52
N GLY A 737 -20.82 -2.79 -14.30
CA GLY A 737 -21.99 -1.96 -14.00
C GLY A 737 -23.28 -2.44 -14.68
N LEU A 738 -23.45 -3.76 -14.82
CA LEU A 738 -24.61 -4.38 -15.47
C LEU A 738 -25.89 -4.12 -14.66
N LEU A 739 -26.97 -3.72 -15.34
CA LEU A 739 -28.30 -3.56 -14.75
C LEU A 739 -29.11 -4.85 -14.83
N LEU A 740 -30.29 -4.86 -14.20
CA LEU A 740 -31.22 -5.99 -14.27
C LEU A 740 -31.64 -6.33 -15.71
N GLU A 741 -31.90 -5.31 -16.53
CA GLU A 741 -32.24 -5.48 -17.96
C GLU A 741 -31.09 -6.17 -18.70
N ASP A 742 -29.85 -5.72 -18.45
CA ASP A 742 -28.67 -6.33 -19.07
C ASP A 742 -28.51 -7.79 -18.68
N LEU A 743 -28.67 -8.07 -17.39
CA LEU A 743 -28.60 -9.42 -16.84
C LEU A 743 -29.70 -10.32 -17.41
N THR A 744 -30.86 -9.76 -17.72
CA THR A 744 -31.99 -10.49 -18.30
C THR A 744 -31.64 -10.92 -19.72
N SER A 745 -31.15 -10.02 -20.57
CA SER A 745 -30.71 -10.35 -21.93
C SER A 745 -29.57 -11.38 -21.93
N ILE A 746 -28.58 -11.21 -21.04
CA ILE A 746 -27.49 -12.18 -20.87
C ILE A 746 -28.05 -13.55 -20.46
N ALA A 747 -28.92 -13.61 -19.45
CA ALA A 747 -29.46 -14.86 -18.92
C ALA A 747 -30.34 -15.60 -19.93
N GLU A 748 -31.19 -14.89 -20.68
CA GLU A 748 -32.02 -15.48 -21.74
C GLU A 748 -31.20 -16.05 -22.89
N GLN A 749 -30.02 -15.49 -23.14
CA GLN A 749 -29.11 -15.96 -24.19
C GLN A 749 -28.30 -17.19 -23.79
N LEU A 750 -27.94 -17.35 -22.51
CA LEU A 750 -27.11 -18.47 -22.01
C LEU A 750 -27.43 -19.87 -22.58
N PRO A 751 -28.70 -20.29 -22.75
CA PRO A 751 -29.04 -21.60 -23.32
C PRO A 751 -28.58 -21.83 -24.76
N TYR A 752 -28.31 -20.75 -25.51
CA TYR A 752 -27.95 -20.78 -26.93
C TYR A 752 -26.45 -20.56 -27.16
N THR A 753 -25.64 -20.59 -26.10
CA THR A 753 -24.20 -20.28 -26.14
C THR A 753 -23.35 -21.54 -25.95
N SER A 754 -22.07 -21.44 -26.32
CA SER A 754 -21.04 -22.46 -26.03
C SER A 754 -20.30 -22.22 -24.70
N LEU A 755 -20.79 -21.27 -23.87
CA LEU A 755 -20.10 -20.85 -22.66
C LEU A 755 -20.06 -21.96 -21.61
N LYS A 756 -18.89 -22.14 -21.02
CA LYS A 756 -18.60 -22.99 -19.85
C LYS A 756 -18.34 -22.15 -18.60
N SER A 757 -17.78 -20.94 -18.72
CA SER A 757 -17.52 -20.05 -17.59
C SER A 757 -18.07 -18.65 -17.84
N ILE A 758 -18.77 -18.10 -16.84
CA ILE A 758 -19.14 -16.69 -16.83
C ILE A 758 -18.75 -16.04 -15.50
N GLN A 759 -18.03 -14.93 -15.55
CA GLN A 759 -17.63 -14.15 -14.38
C GLN A 759 -18.43 -12.84 -14.33
N LEU A 760 -19.31 -12.71 -13.34
CA LEU A 760 -20.22 -11.57 -13.13
C LEU A 760 -19.95 -10.86 -11.80
N ALA A 761 -18.75 -11.00 -11.24
CA ALA A 761 -18.40 -10.39 -9.97
C ALA A 761 -18.52 -8.85 -9.99
N SER A 762 -18.86 -8.25 -8.84
CA SER A 762 -18.88 -6.79 -8.64
C SER A 762 -19.81 -6.01 -9.59
N ASN A 763 -20.96 -6.57 -9.97
CA ASN A 763 -21.97 -5.91 -10.83
C ASN A 763 -23.22 -5.44 -10.08
N SER A 764 -23.20 -5.42 -8.75
CA SER A 764 -24.37 -5.06 -7.94
C SER A 764 -25.62 -5.93 -8.22
N ILE A 765 -25.42 -7.20 -8.58
CA ILE A 765 -26.52 -8.14 -8.83
C ILE A 765 -27.27 -8.39 -7.53
N ASP A 766 -28.58 -8.14 -7.52
CA ASP A 766 -29.46 -8.37 -6.39
C ASP A 766 -30.28 -9.68 -6.54
N SER A 767 -31.20 -9.90 -5.60
CA SER A 767 -32.12 -11.04 -5.59
C SER A 767 -32.93 -11.21 -6.89
N SER A 768 -33.29 -10.09 -7.54
CA SER A 768 -34.09 -10.12 -8.77
C SER A 768 -33.24 -10.57 -9.96
N GLY A 769 -32.02 -10.05 -10.10
CA GLY A 769 -31.08 -10.46 -11.13
C GLY A 769 -30.66 -11.93 -10.99
N LEU A 770 -30.42 -12.39 -9.76
CA LEU A 770 -30.08 -13.79 -9.52
C LEU A 770 -31.21 -14.74 -9.92
N LYS A 771 -32.47 -14.36 -9.69
CA LYS A 771 -33.62 -15.19 -10.05
C LYS A 771 -33.69 -15.42 -11.56
N VAL A 772 -33.52 -14.36 -12.36
CA VAL A 772 -33.52 -14.44 -13.82
C VAL A 772 -32.37 -15.31 -14.33
N LEU A 773 -31.19 -15.17 -13.72
CA LEU A 773 -30.04 -16.03 -14.02
C LEU A 773 -30.35 -17.50 -13.68
N ALA A 774 -30.84 -17.78 -12.48
CA ALA A 774 -31.13 -19.12 -11.98
C ALA A 774 -32.22 -19.86 -12.79
N GLU A 775 -33.15 -19.14 -13.42
CA GLU A 775 -34.17 -19.73 -14.30
C GLU A 775 -33.57 -20.29 -15.61
N ASN A 776 -32.46 -19.71 -16.09
CA ASN A 776 -31.83 -20.08 -17.36
C ASN A 776 -30.55 -20.94 -17.20
N LEU A 777 -29.87 -20.88 -16.06
CA LEU A 777 -28.70 -21.74 -15.75
C LEU A 777 -28.91 -23.24 -16.02
N PRO A 778 -30.08 -23.85 -15.72
CA PRO A 778 -30.28 -25.27 -15.98
C PRO A 778 -30.32 -25.65 -17.45
N LYS A 779 -30.62 -24.68 -18.33
CA LYS A 779 -30.74 -24.86 -19.77
C LYS A 779 -29.42 -24.54 -20.49
N SER A 780 -28.44 -23.96 -19.81
CA SER A 780 -27.15 -23.59 -20.38
C SER A 780 -26.11 -24.70 -20.25
N SER A 781 -24.94 -24.50 -20.86
CA SER A 781 -23.75 -25.36 -20.74
C SER A 781 -22.73 -24.88 -19.69
N LEU A 782 -23.08 -23.90 -18.85
CA LEU A 782 -22.14 -23.32 -17.88
C LEU A 782 -21.74 -24.31 -16.78
N ASP A 783 -20.44 -24.47 -16.55
CA ASP A 783 -19.86 -25.26 -15.47
C ASP A 783 -19.27 -24.39 -14.35
N GLU A 784 -18.89 -23.15 -14.65
CA GLU A 784 -18.35 -22.20 -13.68
C GLU A 784 -19.09 -20.86 -13.72
N ILE A 785 -19.45 -20.38 -12.53
CA ILE A 785 -20.20 -19.14 -12.36
C ILE A 785 -19.54 -18.32 -11.24
N GLY A 786 -19.07 -17.13 -11.59
CA GLY A 786 -18.54 -16.14 -10.65
C GLY A 786 -19.59 -15.08 -10.30
N LEU A 787 -20.00 -15.01 -9.04
CA LEU A 787 -20.97 -14.05 -8.51
C LEU A 787 -20.42 -13.29 -7.30
N GLU A 788 -19.10 -13.22 -7.14
CA GLU A 788 -18.44 -12.55 -6.03
C GLU A 788 -18.80 -11.06 -5.94
N GLN A 789 -18.78 -10.50 -4.73
CA GLN A 789 -18.96 -9.06 -4.48
C GLN A 789 -20.23 -8.46 -5.10
N ASN A 790 -21.34 -9.20 -5.07
CA ASN A 790 -22.66 -8.72 -5.48
C ASN A 790 -23.55 -8.46 -4.25
N LEU A 791 -24.83 -8.13 -4.46
CA LEU A 791 -25.79 -7.78 -3.42
C LEU A 791 -26.66 -8.98 -2.99
N LEU A 792 -26.11 -10.21 -3.12
CA LEU A 792 -26.85 -11.43 -2.83
C LEU A 792 -26.99 -11.66 -1.31
N LYS A 793 -28.16 -12.15 -0.91
CA LYS A 793 -28.53 -12.51 0.48
C LYS A 793 -28.73 -14.01 0.62
N SER A 794 -28.88 -14.48 1.86
CA SER A 794 -29.02 -15.92 2.13
C SER A 794 -30.30 -16.54 1.59
N GLU A 795 -31.38 -15.78 1.51
CA GLU A 795 -32.66 -16.18 0.90
C GLU A 795 -32.49 -16.53 -0.59
N ASP A 796 -31.55 -15.86 -1.27
CA ASP A 796 -31.32 -15.98 -2.71
C ASP A 796 -30.61 -17.29 -3.09
N LEU A 797 -29.88 -17.91 -2.14
CA LEU A 797 -29.21 -19.20 -2.34
C LEU A 797 -30.21 -20.32 -2.68
N SER A 798 -31.47 -20.19 -2.23
CA SER A 798 -32.51 -21.16 -2.54
C SER A 798 -32.76 -21.26 -4.05
N CYS A 799 -32.76 -20.13 -4.78
CA CYS A 799 -32.89 -20.08 -6.23
C CYS A 799 -31.73 -20.81 -6.93
N LEU A 800 -30.49 -20.56 -6.50
CA LEU A 800 -29.31 -21.27 -7.02
C LEU A 800 -29.36 -22.77 -6.72
N GLY A 801 -29.84 -23.16 -5.53
CA GLY A 801 -30.03 -24.57 -5.17
C GLY A 801 -31.03 -25.28 -6.09
N THR A 802 -32.13 -24.60 -6.44
CA THR A 802 -33.12 -25.15 -7.38
C THR A 802 -32.57 -25.27 -8.80
N ALA A 803 -31.74 -24.32 -9.23
CA ALA A 803 -31.07 -24.39 -10.53
C ALA A 803 -30.06 -25.53 -10.58
N TRP A 804 -29.23 -25.64 -9.54
CA TRP A 804 -28.22 -26.70 -9.38
C TRP A 804 -28.86 -28.09 -9.34
N ALA A 805 -30.00 -28.25 -8.65
CA ALA A 805 -30.73 -29.52 -8.61
C ALA A 805 -31.23 -29.99 -9.98
N LYS A 806 -31.53 -29.05 -10.89
CA LYS A 806 -31.93 -29.37 -12.27
C LYS A 806 -30.72 -29.70 -13.15
N ARG A 807 -29.63 -28.95 -13.00
CA ARG A 807 -28.35 -29.18 -13.66
C ARG A 807 -27.21 -28.76 -12.74
N PRO A 808 -26.39 -29.69 -12.23
CA PRO A 808 -25.28 -29.33 -11.36
C PRO A 808 -24.17 -28.68 -12.18
N PHE A 809 -23.67 -27.55 -11.70
CA PHE A 809 -22.46 -26.89 -12.20
C PHE A 809 -21.28 -27.15 -11.26
N SER A 810 -20.06 -27.13 -11.81
CA SER A 810 -18.84 -27.59 -11.14
C SER A 810 -18.25 -26.58 -10.16
N ARG A 811 -18.31 -25.29 -10.49
CA ARG A 811 -17.72 -24.21 -9.68
C ARG A 811 -18.70 -23.05 -9.52
N LEU A 812 -18.92 -22.64 -8.28
CA LEU A 812 -19.72 -21.47 -7.94
C LEU A 812 -18.94 -20.62 -6.95
N ARG A 813 -18.72 -19.36 -7.29
CA ARG A 813 -17.99 -18.42 -6.44
C ARG A 813 -18.95 -17.34 -5.94
N LEU A 814 -19.05 -17.20 -4.62
CA LEU A 814 -19.98 -16.30 -3.93
C LEU A 814 -19.29 -15.37 -2.93
N GLY A 815 -17.95 -15.31 -2.92
CA GLY A 815 -17.19 -14.53 -1.94
C GLY A 815 -17.55 -13.04 -1.97
N GLY A 816 -17.57 -12.36 -0.81
CA GLY A 816 -17.86 -10.92 -0.75
C GLY A 816 -19.33 -10.52 -0.93
N ASN A 817 -20.28 -11.46 -0.95
CA ASN A 817 -21.73 -11.16 -0.86
C ASN A 817 -22.19 -11.01 0.60
N SER A 818 -23.41 -10.51 0.81
CA SER A 818 -24.04 -10.37 2.13
C SER A 818 -24.61 -11.69 2.66
N VAL A 819 -23.85 -12.79 2.53
CA VAL A 819 -24.21 -14.14 2.95
C VAL A 819 -23.24 -14.58 4.04
N LYS A 820 -23.76 -15.03 5.18
CA LYS A 820 -22.89 -15.48 6.29
C LYS A 820 -22.21 -16.79 5.93
N GLN A 821 -20.98 -17.00 6.42
CA GLN A 821 -20.21 -18.23 6.19
C GLN A 821 -20.99 -19.50 6.60
N GLU A 822 -21.75 -19.44 7.69
CA GLU A 822 -22.59 -20.55 8.18
C GLU A 822 -23.70 -20.93 7.19
N GLU A 823 -24.32 -19.94 6.54
CA GLU A 823 -25.39 -20.14 5.56
C GLU A 823 -24.84 -20.76 4.27
N VAL A 824 -23.65 -20.30 3.82
CA VAL A 824 -22.94 -20.93 2.70
C VAL A 824 -22.57 -22.38 3.02
N ALA A 825 -22.11 -22.67 4.24
CA ALA A 825 -21.80 -24.05 4.65
C ALA A 825 -23.05 -24.95 4.65
N ASN A 826 -24.18 -24.44 5.13
CA ASN A 826 -25.47 -25.14 5.09
C ASN A 826 -25.96 -25.35 3.65
N PHE A 827 -25.79 -24.35 2.79
CA PHE A 827 -26.11 -24.45 1.37
C PHE A 827 -25.26 -25.52 0.68
N ILE A 828 -23.94 -25.53 0.87
CA ILE A 828 -23.04 -26.57 0.33
C ILE A 828 -23.44 -27.96 0.83
N LYS A 829 -23.80 -28.09 2.11
CA LYS A 829 -24.30 -29.36 2.67
C LYS A 829 -25.58 -29.81 1.95
N THR A 830 -26.48 -28.87 1.66
CA THR A 830 -27.73 -29.14 0.91
C THR A 830 -27.44 -29.59 -0.51
N LEU A 831 -26.52 -28.91 -1.23
CA LEU A 831 -26.10 -29.33 -2.57
C LEU A 831 -25.49 -30.73 -2.58
N ARG A 832 -24.62 -31.04 -1.62
CA ARG A 832 -24.02 -32.39 -1.48
C ARG A 832 -25.06 -33.48 -1.20
N LEU A 833 -26.11 -33.17 -0.43
CA LEU A 833 -27.21 -34.10 -0.20
C LEU A 833 -28.06 -34.32 -1.45
N LEU A 834 -28.19 -33.32 -2.32
CA LEU A 834 -28.86 -33.44 -3.62
C LEU A 834 -28.02 -34.18 -4.67
N GLN A 835 -26.71 -34.31 -4.45
CA GLN A 835 -25.79 -35.06 -5.33
C GLN A 835 -25.78 -36.58 -5.05
N ALA A 836 -26.14 -36.97 -3.83
CA ALA A 836 -26.18 -38.36 -3.37
C ALA A 836 -27.54 -38.99 -3.64
#